data_AF-A0A2D5B3N7-F1
#
_entry.id   AF-A0A2D5B3N7-F1
#
_cell.length_a   1.000
_cell.length_b   1.000
_cell.length_c   1.000
_cell.angle_alpha   90.00
_cell.angle_beta   90.00
_cell.angle_gamma   90.00
#
_symmetry.space_group_name_H-M   'P 1'
#
loop_
_entity.id
_entity.type
_entity.pdbx_description
1 polymer ?
#
loop_
_entity_poly.entity_id
_entity_poly.type
_entity_poly.pdbx_seq_one_letter_code
_entity_poly.pdbx_strand_id
1 'polypeptide(L)'
;MQSDHSRTATTVAGLVATCLAGLAVAEPLGLGTYHEQVPAGWGVPSDTSGNPVVPRVTPEFTGPAPTNTWWSSLIWERYPGNDYGQPVHMHPLSVQAAAEGVYLGHVAEPFGYDRGYEFGFNGGSAAMTLGVSGLDAQEVRIADAGDWTVTAAWDDGEQSLRATMGRGLPTLLAECQGGDPFVYSANANELVDDGTTVVIEKNGNHWGLFAPSGFDWSREGDFWRCPGASAVSVSILPDADPATVALFKAGALVAVRDTLVSWNWEPASRTVRARYEFVTEPLDGAAADPLVCLYRHQWLHAATDTTGHVYPSPRGELRLASTSAFDVPFPVPAILPQLPLVDSIDETTAVDMLAESVSGGGSFTSDTYWGGKAMGRAAQLAMIADAVGDTAMRDQYVSDLKAALEDWFTIDEAGGTAGFAYNDTWSSLIGYPASYGADTELNDHHFHYGYFLWGASIVARFDPDWADDGAWGGMVDLLIRDAANWDRSDDRFCFLRGMEPYVGHSYASGHAGFAAGNNQESSSESMNFASGCILWGETTGRDDIRDLGLFLLAVESAAIDQYWFDVDEAVFPSVMPRDLAGIVWDAGVAYSTWWTGNPEEIHGINMLPITGGSLYLGNRPDAVSRLWDYFLSENGGPPTVWQDILWSYQAMADPQSALTNFATSSYASEAGDSKGRTYWWLAALSGLGQIDASVGGDAPLSAVFTDGTTRTYVAHNMASDDRSVRFTDGFVLCVPAGETITGNDSEPGPDCECGGDVTGDGSVGVDDLLAVIADWGNPFTVDDLLLVIQAWGTCD
;
A
#
# COMPACT_ATOMS: atom_id res chain seq x y z
N MET A 1 68.97 37.67 -33.27
CA MET A 1 68.10 38.60 -32.52
C MET A 1 66.80 37.84 -32.29
N GLN A 2 66.49 37.42 -31.06
CA GLN A 2 65.51 38.10 -30.17
C GLN A 2 64.21 38.42 -30.93
N SER A 3 62.99 38.08 -30.52
CA SER A 3 62.37 37.56 -29.30
C SER A 3 60.86 37.44 -29.69
N ASP A 4 60.18 36.34 -29.38
CA ASP A 4 59.04 36.26 -28.45
C ASP A 4 57.65 36.15 -29.14
N HIS A 5 56.88 35.12 -28.75
CA HIS A 5 55.46 35.14 -28.36
C HIS A 5 54.66 33.84 -28.60
N SER A 6 54.25 33.31 -27.43
CA SER A 6 53.04 32.58 -27.02
C SER A 6 52.51 31.37 -27.81
N ARG A 7 52.54 30.25 -27.07
CA ARG A 7 51.70 29.06 -27.19
C ARG A 7 50.23 29.36 -26.82
N THR A 8 49.31 28.72 -27.53
CA THR A 8 48.05 28.19 -26.97
C THR A 8 47.79 26.85 -27.64
N ALA A 9 48.11 25.76 -26.93
CA ALA A 9 47.73 24.41 -27.30
C ALA A 9 46.62 23.98 -26.34
N THR A 10 45.45 23.72 -26.91
CA THR A 10 44.27 23.22 -26.20
C THR A 10 44.53 21.80 -25.73
N THR A 11 44.63 21.61 -24.42
CA THR A 11 44.73 20.29 -23.79
C THR A 11 43.32 19.69 -23.73
N VAL A 12 43.09 18.62 -24.48
CA VAL A 12 41.92 17.74 -24.27
C VAL A 12 42.18 16.97 -22.98
N ALA A 13 41.49 17.34 -21.90
CA ALA A 13 41.45 16.55 -20.68
C ALA A 13 40.32 15.51 -20.82
N GLY A 14 40.67 14.30 -21.25
CA GLY A 14 39.81 13.14 -21.06
C GLY A 14 39.81 12.80 -19.57
N LEU A 15 38.69 13.04 -18.88
CA LEU A 15 38.44 12.44 -17.58
C LEU A 15 38.16 10.94 -17.82
N VAL A 16 39.19 10.12 -17.66
CA VAL A 16 38.99 8.70 -17.37
C VAL A 16 38.68 8.64 -15.87
N ALA A 17 37.39 8.59 -15.52
CA ALA A 17 36.97 8.26 -14.17
C ALA A 17 37.50 6.84 -13.87
N THR A 18 38.53 6.77 -13.04
CA THR A 18 39.04 5.50 -12.54
C THR A 18 38.12 5.13 -11.38
N CYS A 19 37.22 4.16 -11.56
CA CYS A 19 36.42 3.61 -10.48
C CYS A 19 37.36 3.01 -9.42
N LEU A 20 37.62 3.78 -8.36
CA LEU A 20 38.00 3.20 -7.08
C LEU A 20 36.75 2.51 -6.57
N ALA A 21 36.71 1.18 -6.65
CA ALA A 21 35.72 0.40 -5.91
C ALA A 21 35.89 0.75 -4.42
N GLY A 22 34.96 1.52 -3.87
CA GLY A 22 34.83 1.71 -2.44
C GLY A 22 34.59 0.34 -1.82
N LEU A 23 35.28 0.02 -0.73
CA LEU A 23 34.91 -1.13 0.08
C LEU A 23 33.53 -0.81 0.68
N ALA A 24 32.56 -1.72 0.55
CA ALA A 24 31.27 -1.57 1.22
C ALA A 24 31.53 -1.48 2.73
N VAL A 25 31.20 -0.34 3.33
CA VAL A 25 31.36 -0.10 4.76
C VAL A 25 30.11 -0.56 5.48
N ALA A 26 30.28 -1.25 6.60
CA ALA A 26 29.18 -1.59 7.49
C ALA A 26 28.80 -0.35 8.31
N GLU A 27 27.56 0.11 8.20
CA GLU A 27 27.01 1.17 9.04
C GLU A 27 26.28 0.55 10.24
N PRO A 28 26.67 0.91 11.47
CA PRO A 28 25.98 0.44 12.66
C PRO A 28 24.63 1.13 12.85
N LEU A 29 23.63 0.34 13.26
CA LEU A 29 22.33 0.84 13.69
C LEU A 29 21.86 0.03 14.90
N GLY A 30 21.98 0.61 16.09
CA GLY A 30 21.81 -0.12 17.35
C GLY A 30 22.89 -1.21 17.49
N LEU A 31 22.45 -2.45 17.69
CA LEU A 31 23.28 -3.66 17.68
C LEU A 31 23.43 -4.27 16.28
N GLY A 32 22.63 -3.84 15.31
CA GLY A 32 22.67 -4.30 13.93
C GLY A 32 23.64 -3.51 13.06
N THR A 33 23.80 -3.99 11.83
CA THR A 33 24.60 -3.36 10.76
C THR A 33 23.97 -3.60 9.39
N TYR A 34 24.14 -2.66 8.47
CA TYR A 34 23.82 -2.84 7.05
C TYR A 34 24.93 -2.23 6.18
N HIS A 35 25.00 -2.60 4.91
CA HIS A 35 26.01 -2.02 4.02
C HIS A 35 25.55 -0.65 3.55
N GLU A 36 26.36 0.41 3.72
CA GLU A 36 26.02 1.76 3.24
C GLU A 36 25.87 1.85 1.72
N GLN A 37 26.48 0.91 1.02
CA GLN A 37 26.44 0.78 -0.43
C GLN A 37 26.35 -0.70 -0.80
N VAL A 38 25.61 -1.01 -1.85
CA VAL A 38 25.51 -2.38 -2.39
C VAL A 38 26.91 -2.94 -2.71
N PRO A 39 27.32 -4.06 -2.09
CA PRO A 39 28.61 -4.69 -2.36
C PRO A 39 28.83 -5.05 -3.84
N ALA A 40 30.09 -4.96 -4.29
CA ALA A 40 30.44 -5.26 -5.67
C ALA A 40 30.08 -6.71 -6.06
N GLY A 41 29.32 -6.86 -7.15
CA GLY A 41 28.87 -8.14 -7.67
C GLY A 41 27.51 -8.61 -7.15
N TRP A 42 26.90 -7.87 -6.21
CA TRP A 42 25.51 -8.08 -5.82
C TRP A 42 24.57 -7.41 -6.85
N GLY A 43 23.34 -7.92 -6.94
CA GLY A 43 22.33 -7.37 -7.86
C GLY A 43 22.00 -5.93 -7.51
N VAL A 44 21.82 -5.09 -8.53
CA VAL A 44 21.41 -3.69 -8.39
C VAL A 44 20.31 -3.38 -9.41
N PRO A 45 19.47 -2.36 -9.18
CA PRO A 45 18.46 -1.91 -10.14
C PRO A 45 19.01 -1.82 -11.57
N SER A 46 18.42 -2.60 -12.48
CA SER A 46 18.97 -2.84 -13.82
C SER A 46 17.91 -2.85 -14.93
N ASP A 47 18.36 -2.62 -16.16
CA ASP A 47 17.57 -2.82 -17.38
C ASP A 47 17.39 -4.32 -17.70
N THR A 48 16.59 -4.61 -18.72
CA THR A 48 16.36 -5.99 -19.23
C THR A 48 17.60 -6.66 -19.85
N SER A 49 18.69 -5.93 -20.05
CA SER A 49 20.00 -6.45 -20.48
C SER A 49 20.97 -6.69 -19.30
N GLY A 50 20.54 -6.39 -18.07
CA GLY A 50 21.35 -6.51 -16.86
C GLY A 50 22.35 -5.37 -16.66
N ASN A 51 22.20 -4.24 -17.35
CA ASN A 51 23.02 -3.06 -17.06
C ASN A 51 22.38 -2.25 -15.92
N PRO A 52 23.17 -1.78 -14.93
CA PRO A 52 22.66 -0.89 -13.90
C PRO A 52 22.06 0.38 -14.50
N VAL A 53 20.94 0.82 -13.93
CA VAL A 53 20.24 2.06 -14.33
C VAL A 53 20.20 3.07 -13.20
N VAL A 54 20.00 4.34 -13.56
CA VAL A 54 19.85 5.46 -12.64
C VAL A 54 18.51 6.17 -12.89
N PRO A 55 17.90 6.80 -11.86
CA PRO A 55 16.69 7.58 -12.05
C PRO A 55 16.83 8.69 -13.09
N ARG A 56 15.89 8.76 -14.04
CA ARG A 56 15.80 9.83 -15.05
C ARG A 56 15.12 11.06 -14.46
N VAL A 57 15.88 11.85 -13.73
CA VAL A 57 15.40 13.10 -13.12
C VAL A 57 16.05 14.32 -13.76
N THR A 58 15.41 15.48 -13.67
CA THR A 58 16.00 16.76 -14.07
C THR A 58 17.04 17.23 -13.05
N PRO A 59 17.96 18.16 -13.40
CA PRO A 59 18.97 18.65 -12.46
C PRO A 59 18.41 19.32 -11.20
N GLU A 60 17.18 19.84 -11.25
CA GLU A 60 16.50 20.50 -10.13
C GLU A 60 15.62 19.57 -9.28
N PHE A 61 15.42 18.31 -9.68
CA PHE A 61 14.70 17.33 -8.87
C PHE A 61 15.44 17.13 -7.53
N THR A 62 14.68 17.11 -6.43
CA THR A 62 15.23 16.93 -5.08
C THR A 62 14.52 15.80 -4.36
N GLY A 63 15.24 15.12 -3.47
CA GLY A 63 14.70 14.04 -2.66
C GLY A 63 14.93 12.64 -3.25
N PRO A 64 14.47 11.60 -2.55
CA PRO A 64 14.60 10.22 -2.97
C PRO A 64 13.78 9.93 -4.23
N ALA A 65 14.33 9.13 -5.14
CA ALA A 65 13.65 8.75 -6.38
C ALA A 65 12.49 7.78 -6.09
N PRO A 66 11.23 8.12 -6.42
CA PRO A 66 10.12 7.21 -6.22
C PRO A 66 10.20 6.01 -7.17
N THR A 67 9.85 4.84 -6.64
CA THR A 67 9.68 3.57 -7.37
C THR A 67 8.33 2.97 -7.03
N ASN A 68 7.93 1.90 -7.70
CA ASN A 68 6.66 1.22 -7.43
C ASN A 68 5.45 2.16 -7.57
N THR A 69 5.56 3.13 -8.48
CA THR A 69 4.49 4.07 -8.81
C THR A 69 3.87 3.72 -10.16
N TRP A 70 2.68 4.27 -10.43
CA TRP A 70 2.00 4.14 -11.72
C TRP A 70 2.75 4.78 -12.90
N TRP A 71 3.72 5.65 -12.62
CA TRP A 71 4.53 6.37 -13.61
C TRP A 71 6.01 5.95 -13.60
N SER A 72 6.38 4.91 -12.85
CA SER A 72 7.80 4.52 -12.68
C SER A 72 8.52 4.18 -13.99
N SER A 73 7.78 3.86 -15.07
CA SER A 73 8.39 3.63 -16.39
C SER A 73 9.02 4.89 -17.00
N LEU A 74 8.65 6.08 -16.53
CA LEU A 74 9.22 7.36 -16.97
C LEU A 74 10.57 7.65 -16.28
N ILE A 75 10.73 7.24 -15.02
CA ILE A 75 11.96 7.44 -14.26
C ILE A 75 12.97 6.29 -14.45
N TRP A 76 12.50 5.11 -14.86
CA TRP A 76 13.30 3.89 -15.01
C TRP A 76 13.43 3.44 -16.48
N GLU A 77 14.66 3.38 -16.99
CA GLU A 77 14.95 2.79 -18.32
C GLU A 77 14.93 1.26 -18.28
N ARG A 78 13.74 0.65 -18.25
CA ARG A 78 13.65 -0.82 -18.20
C ARG A 78 14.12 -1.48 -19.50
N TYR A 79 13.88 -0.84 -20.63
CA TYR A 79 14.22 -1.34 -21.97
C TYR A 79 15.26 -0.43 -22.61
N PRO A 80 16.47 -0.92 -22.93
CA PRO A 80 17.52 -0.11 -23.53
C PRO A 80 17.06 0.62 -24.79
N GLY A 81 17.25 1.94 -24.83
CA GLY A 81 16.85 2.79 -25.95
C GLY A 81 15.36 3.12 -26.00
N ASN A 82 14.60 2.79 -24.95
CA ASN A 82 13.28 3.38 -24.72
C ASN A 82 13.41 4.61 -23.81
N ASP A 83 13.61 5.76 -24.43
CA ASP A 83 13.87 7.02 -23.73
C ASP A 83 12.61 7.74 -23.21
N TYR A 84 11.43 7.13 -23.40
CA TYR A 84 10.13 7.75 -23.11
C TYR A 84 9.23 6.91 -22.18
N GLY A 85 9.70 5.74 -21.72
CA GLY A 85 8.92 4.86 -20.85
C GLY A 85 7.78 4.12 -21.57
N GLN A 86 6.83 3.61 -20.79
CA GLN A 86 5.67 2.86 -21.28
C GLN A 86 4.40 3.73 -21.23
N PRO A 87 3.28 3.27 -21.80
CA PRO A 87 1.97 3.83 -21.47
C PRO A 87 1.78 4.01 -19.95
N VAL A 88 1.31 5.18 -19.57
CA VAL A 88 1.03 5.56 -18.19
C VAL A 88 -0.46 5.83 -18.06
N HIS A 89 -1.13 5.13 -17.16
CA HIS A 89 -2.57 5.23 -16.96
C HIS A 89 -2.83 6.06 -15.71
N MET A 90 -3.46 7.23 -15.83
CA MET A 90 -3.74 8.12 -14.70
C MET A 90 -5.21 8.05 -14.24
N HIS A 91 -6.11 7.65 -15.14
CA HIS A 91 -7.57 7.60 -15.01
C HIS A 91 -8.23 8.95 -14.63
N PRO A 92 -9.16 9.47 -15.46
CA PRO A 92 -9.73 8.83 -16.66
C PRO A 92 -8.80 8.82 -17.88
N LEU A 93 -7.68 9.54 -17.84
CA LEU A 93 -6.74 9.62 -18.96
C LEU A 93 -5.72 8.48 -18.97
N SER A 94 -5.14 8.22 -20.14
CA SER A 94 -3.88 7.50 -20.32
C SER A 94 -2.98 8.31 -21.25
N VAL A 95 -1.68 8.25 -20.98
CA VAL A 95 -0.68 9.04 -21.70
C VAL A 95 0.54 8.21 -22.08
N GLN A 96 1.28 8.64 -23.09
CA GLN A 96 2.58 8.06 -23.44
C GLN A 96 3.50 9.17 -23.94
N ALA A 97 4.71 9.27 -23.38
CA ALA A 97 5.69 10.26 -23.82
C ALA A 97 6.26 9.93 -25.21
N ALA A 98 6.66 10.97 -25.92
CA ALA A 98 7.30 10.93 -27.24
C ALA A 98 8.27 12.11 -27.40
N ALA A 99 9.05 12.16 -28.47
CA ALA A 99 10.05 13.20 -28.71
C ALA A 99 9.43 14.61 -28.81
N GLU A 100 8.27 14.70 -29.46
CA GLU A 100 7.55 15.95 -29.71
C GLU A 100 6.62 16.39 -28.56
N GLY A 101 6.50 15.59 -27.50
CA GLY A 101 5.62 15.87 -26.35
C GLY A 101 4.96 14.61 -25.79
N VAL A 102 3.64 14.67 -25.57
CA VAL A 102 2.88 13.60 -24.94
C VAL A 102 1.65 13.22 -25.75
N TYR A 103 1.44 11.92 -25.95
CA TYR A 103 0.23 11.35 -26.53
C TYR A 103 -0.82 11.16 -25.43
N LEU A 104 -2.07 11.54 -25.69
CA LEU A 104 -3.17 11.44 -24.74
C LEU A 104 -4.33 10.63 -25.30
N GLY A 105 -5.01 9.87 -24.45
CA GLY A 105 -6.24 9.17 -24.79
C GLY A 105 -7.12 8.88 -23.57
N HIS A 106 -8.36 8.51 -23.87
CA HIS A 106 -9.33 7.99 -22.94
C HIS A 106 -10.01 6.80 -23.61
N VAL A 107 -10.06 5.68 -22.92
CA VAL A 107 -10.74 4.48 -23.36
C VAL A 107 -12.04 4.40 -22.55
N ALA A 108 -13.17 4.52 -23.22
CA ALA A 108 -14.47 4.46 -22.54
C ALA A 108 -14.98 3.01 -22.42
N GLU A 109 -14.61 2.16 -23.39
CA GLU A 109 -15.08 0.78 -23.49
C GLU A 109 -13.90 -0.18 -23.35
N PRO A 110 -13.89 -1.06 -22.34
CA PRO A 110 -12.84 -2.07 -22.21
C PRO A 110 -12.99 -3.14 -23.28
N PHE A 111 -11.88 -3.81 -23.61
CA PHE A 111 -11.94 -5.09 -24.32
C PHE A 111 -11.69 -6.23 -23.35
N GLY A 112 -12.43 -7.33 -23.54
CA GLY A 112 -12.20 -8.58 -22.82
C GLY A 112 -11.26 -9.52 -23.58
N TYR A 113 -10.59 -10.38 -22.84
CA TYR A 113 -9.81 -11.51 -23.34
C TYR A 113 -10.04 -12.73 -22.44
N ASP A 114 -9.50 -13.90 -22.80
CA ASP A 114 -9.81 -15.20 -22.18
C ASP A 114 -9.71 -15.24 -20.64
N ARG A 115 -8.93 -14.32 -20.05
CA ARG A 115 -8.62 -14.28 -18.63
C ARG A 115 -8.73 -12.88 -18.02
N GLY A 116 -9.35 -11.90 -18.67
CA GLY A 116 -9.37 -10.55 -18.11
C GLY A 116 -10.02 -9.51 -19.00
N TYR A 117 -9.86 -8.25 -18.60
CA TYR A 117 -10.25 -7.10 -19.40
C TYR A 117 -9.24 -5.97 -19.23
N GLU A 118 -9.16 -5.10 -20.24
CA GLU A 118 -8.29 -3.92 -20.22
C GLU A 118 -8.95 -2.72 -20.91
N PHE A 119 -8.68 -1.55 -20.36
CA PHE A 119 -8.82 -0.24 -20.98
C PHE A 119 -7.51 0.12 -21.70
N GLY A 120 -7.12 -0.74 -22.65
CA GLY A 120 -5.78 -0.69 -23.24
C GLY A 120 -5.50 0.57 -24.05
N PHE A 121 -4.31 1.15 -23.84
CA PHE A 121 -3.87 2.38 -24.50
C PHE A 121 -2.43 2.24 -25.02
N ASN A 122 -2.17 2.83 -26.17
CA ASN A 122 -0.82 3.09 -26.69
C ASN A 122 -0.83 4.34 -27.59
N GLY A 123 0.35 4.90 -27.86
CA GLY A 123 0.53 6.10 -28.67
C GLY A 123 -0.07 6.00 -30.08
N GLY A 124 -0.10 4.81 -30.69
CA GLY A 124 -0.73 4.59 -32.00
C GLY A 124 -2.26 4.69 -31.98
N SER A 125 -2.87 4.55 -30.80
CA SER A 125 -4.31 4.69 -30.54
C SER A 125 -4.70 6.03 -29.90
N ALA A 126 -3.73 6.92 -29.66
CA ALA A 126 -3.96 8.18 -28.97
C ALA A 126 -4.98 9.07 -29.69
N ALA A 127 -5.76 9.81 -28.91
CA ALA A 127 -6.71 10.78 -29.42
C ALA A 127 -5.97 12.01 -29.99
N MET A 128 -4.88 12.41 -29.34
CA MET A 128 -4.10 13.57 -29.73
C MET A 128 -2.67 13.54 -29.20
N THR A 129 -1.86 14.45 -29.72
CA THR A 129 -0.55 14.83 -29.17
C THR A 129 -0.66 16.25 -28.62
N LEU A 130 -0.20 16.48 -27.39
CA LEU A 130 0.09 17.80 -26.84
C LEU A 130 1.61 18.00 -26.85
N GLY A 131 2.09 19.08 -27.44
CA GLY A 131 3.52 19.32 -27.60
C GLY A 131 3.88 20.78 -27.77
N VAL A 132 5.16 21.03 -28.05
CA VAL A 132 5.72 22.37 -28.30
C VAL A 132 6.28 22.42 -29.72
N SER A 133 5.94 23.47 -30.47
CA SER A 133 6.35 23.60 -31.87
C SER A 133 7.88 23.67 -31.98
N GLY A 134 8.47 22.69 -32.66
CA GLY A 134 9.93 22.58 -32.85
C GLY A 134 10.60 21.56 -31.94
N LEU A 135 9.96 21.17 -30.83
CA LEU A 135 10.51 20.25 -29.84
C LEU A 135 10.87 18.89 -30.45
N ASP A 136 12.10 18.45 -30.22
CA ASP A 136 12.63 17.13 -30.57
C ASP A 136 13.52 16.60 -29.42
N ALA A 137 12.91 16.45 -28.25
CA ALA A 137 13.62 15.99 -27.06
C ALA A 137 14.07 14.54 -27.23
N GLN A 138 15.27 14.21 -26.74
CA GLN A 138 15.84 12.88 -26.88
C GLN A 138 15.34 11.88 -25.83
N GLU A 139 14.82 12.38 -24.70
CA GLU A 139 14.34 11.60 -23.57
C GLU A 139 13.29 12.40 -22.78
N VAL A 140 12.56 11.70 -21.91
CA VAL A 140 11.75 12.30 -20.86
C VAL A 140 12.43 12.14 -19.50
N ARG A 141 12.33 13.15 -18.64
CA ARG A 141 12.83 13.13 -17.26
C ARG A 141 11.72 13.53 -16.29
N ILE A 142 11.87 13.18 -15.02
CA ILE A 142 10.97 13.63 -13.95
C ILE A 142 11.53 14.90 -13.32
N ALA A 143 10.70 15.94 -13.34
CA ALA A 143 11.00 17.23 -12.76
C ALA A 143 10.54 17.36 -11.31
N ASP A 144 9.40 16.76 -10.99
CA ASP A 144 8.78 16.86 -9.68
C ASP A 144 7.75 15.74 -9.49
N ALA A 145 7.43 15.40 -8.24
CA ALA A 145 6.39 14.45 -7.89
C ALA A 145 5.78 14.76 -6.53
N GLY A 146 4.44 14.77 -6.45
CA GLY A 146 3.70 14.68 -5.20
C GLY A 146 3.29 13.23 -4.91
N ASP A 147 2.37 13.02 -3.96
CA ASP A 147 1.96 11.67 -3.57
C ASP A 147 1.27 10.85 -4.67
N TRP A 148 0.49 11.49 -5.53
CA TRP A 148 -0.16 10.84 -6.67
C TRP A 148 -0.09 11.67 -7.96
N THR A 149 0.77 12.69 -7.99
CA THR A 149 1.07 13.52 -9.17
C THR A 149 2.53 13.44 -9.58
N VAL A 150 2.80 13.66 -10.86
CA VAL A 150 4.14 13.72 -11.43
C VAL A 150 4.22 14.81 -12.49
N THR A 151 5.36 15.50 -12.55
CA THR A 151 5.70 16.43 -13.62
C THR A 151 6.79 15.83 -14.48
N ALA A 152 6.44 15.41 -15.69
CA ALA A 152 7.39 14.95 -16.71
C ALA A 152 7.94 16.14 -17.51
N ALA A 153 9.20 16.07 -17.93
CA ALA A 153 9.93 17.14 -18.57
C ALA A 153 10.64 16.68 -19.85
N TRP A 154 10.52 17.49 -20.89
CA TRP A 154 11.20 17.38 -22.18
C TRP A 154 12.01 18.65 -22.40
N ASP A 155 13.24 18.50 -22.86
CA ASP A 155 14.15 19.62 -23.17
C ASP A 155 15.11 19.17 -24.28
N ASP A 156 15.18 19.93 -25.38
CA ASP A 156 16.14 19.72 -26.47
C ASP A 156 17.23 20.80 -26.55
N GLY A 157 17.24 21.72 -25.57
CA GLY A 157 18.15 22.86 -25.48
C GLY A 157 17.66 24.13 -26.16
N GLU A 158 16.59 24.06 -26.97
CA GLU A 158 15.93 25.23 -27.59
C GLU A 158 14.46 25.37 -27.16
N GLN A 159 13.73 24.26 -27.07
CA GLN A 159 12.37 24.15 -26.61
C GLN A 159 12.27 23.24 -25.39
N SER A 160 11.28 23.50 -24.53
CA SER A 160 10.99 22.63 -23.39
C SER A 160 9.49 22.52 -23.14
N LEU A 161 9.07 21.35 -22.65
CA LEU A 161 7.73 21.06 -22.16
C LEU A 161 7.83 20.48 -20.74
N ARG A 162 6.97 20.95 -19.83
CA ARG A 162 6.65 20.25 -18.58
C ARG A 162 5.19 19.88 -18.58
N ALA A 163 4.90 18.60 -18.36
CA ALA A 163 3.54 18.08 -18.28
C ALA A 163 3.25 17.56 -16.88
N THR A 164 2.35 18.21 -16.17
CA THR A 164 1.88 17.75 -14.86
C THR A 164 0.61 16.92 -15.01
N MET A 165 0.63 15.73 -14.41
CA MET A 165 -0.40 14.71 -14.47
C MET A 165 -0.53 14.00 -13.13
N GLY A 166 -1.69 13.39 -12.86
CA GLY A 166 -1.95 12.73 -11.58
C GLY A 166 -3.14 11.80 -11.61
N ARG A 167 -3.18 10.84 -10.67
CA ARG A 167 -4.35 9.99 -10.50
C ARG A 167 -5.60 10.80 -10.25
N GLY A 168 -6.68 10.44 -10.94
CA GLY A 168 -7.96 11.13 -10.81
C GLY A 168 -7.99 12.52 -11.46
N LEU A 169 -6.93 13.03 -12.07
CA LEU A 169 -7.00 14.30 -12.79
C LEU A 169 -7.58 14.07 -14.19
N PRO A 170 -8.72 14.70 -14.56
CA PRO A 170 -9.25 14.64 -15.92
C PRO A 170 -8.53 15.61 -16.87
N THR A 171 -7.55 16.37 -16.35
CA THR A 171 -6.83 17.44 -17.04
C THR A 171 -5.33 17.18 -16.97
N LEU A 172 -4.64 17.36 -18.09
CA LEU A 172 -3.19 17.47 -18.15
C LEU A 172 -2.81 18.92 -18.39
N LEU A 173 -1.90 19.44 -17.56
CA LEU A 173 -1.35 20.79 -17.68
C LEU A 173 0.00 20.72 -18.41
N ALA A 174 0.20 21.58 -19.40
CA ALA A 174 1.46 21.74 -20.12
C ALA A 174 2.02 23.16 -19.94
N GLU A 175 3.26 23.25 -19.47
CA GLU A 175 4.03 24.50 -19.39
C GLU A 175 5.17 24.45 -20.41
N CYS A 176 5.25 25.48 -21.25
CA CYS A 176 6.02 25.46 -22.49
C CYS A 176 7.01 26.62 -22.56
N GLN A 177 8.20 26.38 -23.11
CA GLN A 177 9.18 27.43 -23.41
C GLN A 177 9.81 27.20 -24.78
N GLY A 178 10.28 28.29 -25.41
CA GLY A 178 11.04 28.23 -26.66
C GLY A 178 10.21 27.98 -27.93
N GLY A 179 8.92 27.67 -27.82
CA GLY A 179 8.02 27.45 -28.95
C GLY A 179 6.54 27.52 -28.56
N ASP A 180 5.66 27.57 -29.55
CA ASP A 180 4.20 27.64 -29.32
C ASP A 180 3.64 26.27 -28.95
N PRO A 181 2.83 26.15 -27.87
CA PRO A 181 2.10 24.92 -27.58
C PRO A 181 1.14 24.55 -28.73
N PHE A 182 1.06 23.27 -29.02
CA PHE A 182 0.15 22.74 -30.03
C PHE A 182 -0.56 21.48 -29.55
N VAL A 183 -1.76 21.27 -30.09
CA VAL A 183 -2.49 20.02 -30.07
C VAL A 183 -2.64 19.52 -31.50
N TYR A 184 -2.19 18.29 -31.75
CA TYR A 184 -2.42 17.60 -33.01
C TYR A 184 -3.46 16.50 -32.81
N SER A 185 -4.56 16.55 -33.55
CA SER A 185 -5.60 15.51 -33.50
C SER A 185 -6.16 15.27 -34.90
N ALA A 186 -5.68 14.20 -35.53
CA ALA A 186 -6.02 13.87 -36.92
C ALA A 186 -7.53 13.64 -37.09
N ASN A 187 -8.17 14.38 -37.99
CA ASN A 187 -9.61 14.27 -38.30
C ASN A 187 -10.54 14.48 -37.08
N ALA A 188 -10.12 15.26 -36.08
CA ALA A 188 -11.02 15.64 -34.99
C ALA A 188 -12.06 16.67 -35.43
N ASN A 189 -13.27 16.51 -34.90
CA ASN A 189 -14.39 17.41 -35.16
C ASN A 189 -14.36 18.55 -34.14
N GLU A 190 -14.35 19.79 -34.60
CA GLU A 190 -14.45 20.95 -33.70
C GLU A 190 -15.93 21.23 -33.43
N LEU A 191 -16.29 21.30 -32.15
CA LEU A 191 -17.67 21.47 -31.68
C LEU A 191 -17.90 22.87 -31.08
N VAL A 192 -16.91 23.38 -30.36
CA VAL A 192 -16.93 24.70 -29.72
C VAL A 192 -15.59 25.38 -30.01
N ASP A 193 -15.63 26.67 -30.31
CA ASP A 193 -14.45 27.54 -30.38
C ASP A 193 -14.86 28.95 -29.92
N ASP A 194 -14.29 29.39 -28.80
CA ASP A 194 -14.42 30.77 -28.29
C ASP A 194 -13.08 31.54 -28.28
N GLY A 195 -12.05 31.01 -28.94
CA GLY A 195 -10.67 31.50 -28.92
C GLY A 195 -9.86 30.86 -27.79
N THR A 196 -10.20 31.20 -26.54
CA THR A 196 -9.51 30.66 -25.34
C THR A 196 -9.87 29.21 -25.02
N THR A 197 -10.99 28.72 -25.54
CA THR A 197 -11.52 27.39 -25.30
C THR A 197 -11.97 26.78 -26.62
N VAL A 198 -11.41 25.61 -26.92
CA VAL A 198 -11.84 24.77 -28.05
C VAL A 198 -12.32 23.45 -27.51
N VAL A 199 -13.46 22.95 -27.98
CA VAL A 199 -13.91 21.58 -27.69
C VAL A 199 -13.89 20.79 -28.99
N ILE A 200 -13.16 19.67 -28.96
CA ILE A 200 -13.08 18.74 -30.08
C ILE A 200 -13.69 17.39 -29.71
N GLU A 201 -14.25 16.69 -30.70
CA GLU A 201 -14.64 15.29 -30.59
C GLU A 201 -13.65 14.42 -31.37
N LYS A 202 -13.20 13.35 -30.70
CA LYS A 202 -12.32 12.35 -31.26
C LYS A 202 -12.66 10.98 -30.68
N ASN A 203 -12.92 10.02 -31.56
CA ASN A 203 -13.22 8.62 -31.21
C ASN A 203 -14.42 8.48 -30.24
N GLY A 204 -15.42 9.36 -30.36
CA GLY A 204 -16.61 9.38 -29.50
C GLY A 204 -16.42 10.11 -28.17
N ASN A 205 -15.22 10.63 -27.90
CA ASN A 205 -14.87 11.34 -26.68
C ASN A 205 -14.77 12.85 -26.92
N HIS A 206 -15.16 13.65 -25.93
CA HIS A 206 -15.09 15.11 -25.98
C HIS A 206 -13.86 15.61 -25.25
N TRP A 207 -13.13 16.55 -25.84
CA TRP A 207 -11.88 17.06 -25.31
C TRP A 207 -11.88 18.58 -25.32
N GLY A 208 -11.51 19.20 -24.21
CA GLY A 208 -11.38 20.63 -24.07
C GLY A 208 -9.91 21.05 -24.16
N LEU A 209 -9.61 22.05 -24.98
CA LEU A 209 -8.32 22.72 -25.08
C LEU A 209 -8.48 24.11 -24.47
N PHE A 210 -7.69 24.42 -23.44
CA PHE A 210 -7.86 25.65 -22.67
C PHE A 210 -6.57 26.47 -22.69
N ALA A 211 -6.70 27.74 -23.04
CA ALA A 211 -5.64 28.73 -23.04
C ALA A 211 -5.95 29.85 -22.03
N PRO A 212 -4.94 30.44 -21.36
CA PRO A 212 -5.13 31.59 -20.50
C PRO A 212 -5.66 32.81 -21.26
N SER A 213 -6.35 33.69 -20.54
CA SER A 213 -6.89 34.95 -21.05
C SER A 213 -5.81 35.79 -21.75
N GLY A 214 -6.09 36.18 -22.99
CA GLY A 214 -5.16 36.93 -23.84
C GLY A 214 -4.41 36.08 -24.85
N PHE A 215 -4.58 34.76 -24.82
CA PHE A 215 -4.08 33.82 -25.83
C PHE A 215 -5.25 33.06 -26.46
N ASP A 216 -5.20 32.90 -27.78
CA ASP A 216 -6.24 32.20 -28.54
C ASP A 216 -5.65 30.97 -29.23
N TRP A 217 -6.44 29.90 -29.28
CA TRP A 217 -6.18 28.78 -30.16
C TRP A 217 -6.46 29.18 -31.61
N SER A 218 -5.62 28.67 -32.52
CA SER A 218 -5.77 28.85 -33.96
C SER A 218 -5.60 27.51 -34.66
N ARG A 219 -6.52 27.19 -35.58
CA ARG A 219 -6.53 25.91 -36.28
C ARG A 219 -5.87 25.99 -37.66
N GLU A 220 -4.97 25.06 -37.95
CA GLU A 220 -4.39 24.81 -39.27
C GLU A 220 -4.45 23.31 -39.59
N GLY A 221 -5.46 22.89 -40.37
CA GLY A 221 -5.71 21.48 -40.64
C GLY A 221 -6.09 20.73 -39.37
N ASP A 222 -5.26 19.77 -38.98
CA ASP A 222 -5.42 18.95 -37.77
C ASP A 222 -4.60 19.47 -36.56
N PHE A 223 -4.00 20.67 -36.69
CA PHE A 223 -3.26 21.33 -35.62
C PHE A 223 -4.08 22.48 -35.02
N TRP A 224 -4.14 22.53 -33.69
CA TRP A 224 -4.51 23.72 -32.92
C TRP A 224 -3.26 24.26 -32.26
N ARG A 225 -2.90 25.51 -32.50
CA ARG A 225 -1.74 26.18 -31.90
C ARG A 225 -2.20 27.34 -31.06
N CYS A 226 -1.55 27.59 -29.92
CA CYS A 226 -1.81 28.73 -29.07
C CYS A 226 -0.56 29.63 -29.00
N PRO A 227 -0.37 30.55 -29.96
CA PRO A 227 0.89 31.28 -30.09
C PRO A 227 1.23 32.14 -28.88
N GLY A 228 2.46 32.04 -28.39
CA GLY A 228 3.00 32.83 -27.28
C GLY A 228 2.49 32.44 -25.89
N ALA A 229 1.59 31.46 -25.76
CA ALA A 229 1.15 30.96 -24.46
C ALA A 229 2.27 30.15 -23.79
N SER A 230 2.57 30.45 -22.53
CA SER A 230 3.55 29.70 -21.72
C SER A 230 2.94 28.51 -20.98
N ALA A 231 1.62 28.42 -20.94
CA ALA A 231 0.90 27.29 -20.36
C ALA A 231 -0.44 27.09 -21.08
N VAL A 232 -0.83 25.84 -21.26
CA VAL A 232 -2.13 25.40 -21.76
C VAL A 232 -2.54 24.12 -21.06
N SER A 233 -3.82 23.76 -21.13
CA SER A 233 -4.26 22.46 -20.63
C SER A 233 -5.22 21.76 -21.58
N VAL A 234 -5.27 20.45 -21.44
CA VAL A 234 -6.14 19.55 -22.19
C VAL A 234 -6.91 18.68 -21.20
N SER A 235 -8.23 18.62 -21.34
CA SER A 235 -9.08 17.81 -20.47
C SER A 235 -9.98 16.86 -21.26
N ILE A 236 -10.25 15.67 -20.71
CA ILE A 236 -11.35 14.82 -21.16
C ILE A 236 -12.66 15.34 -20.56
N LEU A 237 -13.65 15.64 -21.38
CA LEU A 237 -14.96 16.12 -20.96
C LEU A 237 -16.00 14.98 -21.06
N PRO A 238 -17.00 14.93 -20.16
CA PRO A 238 -18.12 14.00 -20.27
C PRO A 238 -18.95 14.23 -21.53
N ASP A 239 -19.14 15.49 -21.91
CA ASP A 239 -19.92 15.95 -23.04
C ASP A 239 -19.51 17.37 -23.47
N ALA A 240 -20.10 17.86 -24.55
CA ALA A 240 -19.91 19.23 -25.03
C ALA A 240 -21.01 20.19 -24.56
N ASP A 241 -21.79 19.86 -23.51
CA ASP A 241 -22.83 20.76 -23.03
C ASP A 241 -22.21 22.06 -22.48
N PRO A 242 -22.80 23.24 -22.75
CA PRO A 242 -22.21 24.51 -22.34
C PRO A 242 -21.94 24.63 -20.84
N ALA A 243 -22.73 23.97 -19.99
CA ALA A 243 -22.52 23.94 -18.55
C ALA A 243 -21.26 23.13 -18.17
N THR A 244 -21.06 21.97 -18.81
CA THR A 244 -19.88 21.13 -18.66
C THR A 244 -18.63 21.85 -19.15
N VAL A 245 -18.69 22.48 -20.32
CA VAL A 245 -17.57 23.26 -20.87
C VAL A 245 -17.20 24.42 -19.94
N ALA A 246 -18.19 25.12 -19.37
CA ALA A 246 -17.94 26.20 -18.40
C ALA A 246 -17.33 25.69 -17.09
N LEU A 247 -17.78 24.53 -16.59
CA LEU A 247 -17.20 23.88 -15.41
C LEU A 247 -15.72 23.54 -15.65
N PHE A 248 -15.41 22.90 -16.78
CA PHE A 248 -14.03 22.55 -17.12
C PHE A 248 -13.17 23.78 -17.36
N LYS A 249 -13.68 24.80 -18.05
CA LYS A 249 -12.95 26.07 -18.24
C LYS A 249 -12.53 26.71 -16.91
N ALA A 250 -13.37 26.60 -15.86
CA ALA A 250 -13.05 27.14 -14.55
C ALA A 250 -11.93 26.36 -13.82
N GLY A 251 -11.85 25.04 -14.01
CA GLY A 251 -10.86 24.17 -13.34
C GLY A 251 -9.62 23.81 -14.18
N ALA A 252 -9.66 23.99 -15.50
CA ALA A 252 -8.63 23.47 -16.41
C ALA A 252 -7.30 24.23 -16.33
N LEU A 253 -7.31 25.49 -15.88
CA LEU A 253 -6.10 26.32 -15.69
C LEU A 253 -5.76 26.50 -14.21
N VAL A 254 -6.24 25.60 -13.35
CA VAL A 254 -5.80 25.47 -11.96
C VAL A 254 -4.68 24.45 -11.94
N ALA A 255 -3.44 24.94 -11.83
CA ALA A 255 -2.27 24.06 -11.78
C ALA A 255 -2.21 23.34 -10.43
N VAL A 256 -2.27 22.02 -10.44
CA VAL A 256 -1.94 21.20 -9.27
C VAL A 256 -0.43 21.13 -9.17
N ARG A 257 0.14 21.77 -8.14
CA ARG A 257 1.59 21.84 -7.91
C ARG A 257 2.08 20.75 -6.99
N ASP A 258 1.24 20.29 -6.07
CA ASP A 258 1.55 19.19 -5.16
C ASP A 258 0.27 18.47 -4.74
N THR A 259 0.42 17.23 -4.29
CA THR A 259 -0.64 16.37 -3.77
C THR A 259 -0.19 15.70 -2.50
N LEU A 260 -1.00 15.81 -1.45
CA LEU A 260 -0.64 15.36 -0.10
C LEU A 260 -1.76 14.52 0.49
N VAL A 261 -1.44 13.30 0.89
CA VAL A 261 -2.23 12.47 1.78
C VAL A 261 -1.73 12.65 3.20
N SER A 262 -2.68 12.74 4.11
CA SER A 262 -2.46 12.62 5.55
C SER A 262 -3.56 11.74 6.14
N TRP A 263 -3.31 11.13 7.29
CA TRP A 263 -4.27 10.25 7.93
C TRP A 263 -4.31 10.45 9.43
N ASN A 264 -5.45 10.11 10.02
CA ASN A 264 -5.65 10.10 11.46
C ASN A 264 -6.50 8.90 11.86
N TRP A 265 -6.00 8.10 12.80
CA TRP A 265 -6.76 7.03 13.44
C TRP A 265 -7.85 7.63 14.36
N GLU A 266 -9.08 7.16 14.22
CA GLU A 266 -10.25 7.57 14.98
C GLU A 266 -10.82 6.35 15.73
N PRO A 267 -10.28 6.05 16.93
CA PRO A 267 -10.62 4.84 17.70
C PRO A 267 -12.12 4.66 17.93
N ALA A 268 -12.81 5.73 18.33
CA ALA A 268 -14.22 5.69 18.71
C ALA A 268 -15.17 5.26 17.57
N SER A 269 -14.76 5.46 16.32
CA SER A 269 -15.52 5.04 15.12
C SER A 269 -14.86 3.87 14.39
N ARG A 270 -13.71 3.38 14.86
CA ARG A 270 -12.86 2.41 14.15
C ARG A 270 -12.62 2.81 12.69
N THR A 271 -12.22 4.06 12.47
CA THR A 271 -11.93 4.59 11.14
C THR A 271 -10.54 5.19 11.06
N VAL A 272 -9.90 5.08 9.90
CA VAL A 272 -8.80 5.98 9.53
C VAL A 272 -9.38 7.05 8.61
N ARG A 273 -9.32 8.30 9.04
CA ARG A 273 -9.65 9.44 8.20
C ARG A 273 -8.44 9.81 7.35
N ALA A 274 -8.48 9.46 6.07
CA ALA A 274 -7.51 9.93 5.08
C ALA A 274 -7.97 11.26 4.49
N ARG A 275 -7.11 12.28 4.49
CA ARG A 275 -7.32 13.56 3.85
C ARG A 275 -6.45 13.66 2.60
N TYR A 276 -7.08 13.89 1.46
CA TYR A 276 -6.45 14.12 0.17
C TYR A 276 -6.47 15.61 -0.14
N GLU A 277 -5.30 16.24 -0.29
CA GLU A 277 -5.15 17.67 -0.55
C GLU A 277 -4.42 17.92 -1.88
N PHE A 278 -4.90 18.91 -2.61
CA PHE A 278 -4.32 19.39 -3.87
C PHE A 278 -3.84 20.82 -3.65
N VAL A 279 -2.52 21.02 -3.67
CA VAL A 279 -1.93 22.35 -3.59
C VAL A 279 -1.98 22.96 -4.98
N THR A 280 -2.69 24.08 -5.12
CA THR A 280 -2.98 24.66 -6.44
C THR A 280 -2.51 26.08 -6.64
N GLU A 281 -2.27 26.42 -7.91
CA GLU A 281 -1.97 27.77 -8.39
C GLU A 281 -2.89 28.12 -9.58
N PRO A 282 -3.66 29.22 -9.53
CA PRO A 282 -4.43 29.65 -10.69
C PRO A 282 -3.50 30.26 -11.76
N LEU A 283 -3.52 29.69 -12.97
CA LEU A 283 -2.76 30.21 -14.11
C LEU A 283 -3.52 31.25 -14.93
N ASP A 284 -4.83 31.36 -14.72
CA ASP A 284 -5.66 32.39 -15.35
C ASP A 284 -6.77 32.87 -14.41
N GLY A 285 -6.92 34.20 -14.29
CA GLY A 285 -8.02 34.80 -13.56
C GLY A 285 -8.01 34.59 -12.04
N ALA A 286 -9.15 34.17 -11.49
CA ALA A 286 -9.39 34.06 -10.05
C ALA A 286 -9.15 32.63 -9.54
N ALA A 287 -8.85 32.49 -8.24
CA ALA A 287 -8.71 31.17 -7.62
C ALA A 287 -9.99 30.32 -7.79
N ALA A 288 -9.80 29.07 -8.19
CA ALA A 288 -10.83 28.05 -8.36
C ALA A 288 -10.30 26.71 -7.86
N ASP A 289 -11.21 25.79 -7.52
CA ASP A 289 -10.84 24.43 -7.17
C ASP A 289 -10.49 23.61 -8.44
N PRO A 290 -9.53 22.68 -8.35
CA PRO A 290 -9.27 21.75 -9.45
C PRO A 290 -10.45 20.80 -9.62
N LEU A 291 -10.55 20.21 -10.81
CA LEU A 291 -11.46 19.09 -11.07
C LEU A 291 -10.72 17.78 -10.82
N VAL A 292 -11.35 16.90 -10.04
CA VAL A 292 -10.76 15.62 -9.62
C VAL A 292 -11.80 14.51 -9.70
N CYS A 293 -11.37 13.31 -10.08
CA CYS A 293 -12.17 12.11 -10.16
C CYS A 293 -11.87 11.23 -8.93
N LEU A 294 -12.90 10.95 -8.15
CA LEU A 294 -12.82 10.02 -7.03
C LEU A 294 -12.99 8.59 -7.54
N TYR A 295 -12.16 7.69 -7.04
CA TYR A 295 -12.28 6.24 -7.25
C TYR A 295 -13.42 5.65 -6.42
N ARG A 296 -13.89 4.46 -6.83
CA ARG A 296 -14.98 3.76 -6.13
C ARG A 296 -14.75 3.57 -4.64
N HIS A 297 -13.58 3.06 -4.24
CA HIS A 297 -13.27 2.88 -2.82
C HIS A 297 -13.32 4.23 -2.06
N GLN A 298 -12.99 5.36 -2.69
CA GLN A 298 -13.09 6.68 -2.07
C GLN A 298 -14.53 7.16 -1.94
N TRP A 299 -15.29 7.24 -3.05
CA TRP A 299 -16.63 7.84 -3.01
C TRP A 299 -17.68 6.97 -2.30
N LEU A 300 -17.39 5.68 -2.03
CA LEU A 300 -18.21 4.85 -1.15
C LEU A 300 -18.18 5.33 0.31
N HIS A 301 -17.11 6.01 0.73
CA HIS A 301 -16.89 6.45 2.11
C HIS A 301 -16.81 7.98 2.25
N ALA A 302 -16.41 8.70 1.21
CA ALA A 302 -16.22 10.15 1.23
C ALA A 302 -17.54 10.92 1.38
N ALA A 303 -17.52 12.01 2.15
CA ALA A 303 -18.64 12.96 2.27
C ALA A 303 -18.52 14.13 1.27
N THR A 304 -17.99 13.86 0.06
CA THR A 304 -17.70 14.90 -0.95
C THR A 304 -18.81 15.02 -1.97
N ASP A 305 -19.28 16.24 -2.22
CA ASP A 305 -20.24 16.51 -3.27
C ASP A 305 -19.61 16.29 -4.65
N THR A 306 -20.29 15.51 -5.49
CA THR A 306 -19.87 15.25 -6.87
C THR A 306 -20.71 16.08 -7.83
N THR A 307 -20.17 16.37 -9.01
CA THR A 307 -20.86 17.18 -10.02
C THR A 307 -21.96 16.40 -10.76
N GLY A 308 -22.08 15.10 -10.50
CA GLY A 308 -22.95 14.17 -11.22
C GLY A 308 -22.36 13.63 -12.54
N HIS A 309 -21.17 14.09 -12.95
CA HIS A 309 -20.45 13.54 -14.09
C HIS A 309 -19.59 12.34 -13.68
N VAL A 310 -19.48 11.35 -14.57
CA VAL A 310 -18.78 10.09 -14.30
C VAL A 310 -17.91 9.67 -15.49
N TYR A 311 -16.91 8.84 -15.22
CA TYR A 311 -16.10 8.18 -16.25
C TYR A 311 -15.98 6.69 -15.97
N PRO A 312 -16.05 5.82 -16.99
CA PRO A 312 -15.66 4.43 -16.85
C PRO A 312 -14.15 4.33 -16.62
N SER A 313 -13.72 3.34 -15.84
CA SER A 313 -12.31 3.06 -15.60
C SER A 313 -12.07 1.57 -15.30
N PRO A 314 -10.80 1.12 -15.32
CA PRO A 314 -10.40 -0.18 -14.83
C PRO A 314 -10.83 -0.52 -13.40
N ARG A 315 -11.21 0.49 -12.60
CA ARG A 315 -11.60 0.41 -11.20
C ARG A 315 -13.08 0.73 -10.99
N GLY A 316 -13.89 0.57 -12.03
CA GLY A 316 -15.31 0.91 -12.05
C GLY A 316 -15.55 2.40 -12.31
N GLU A 317 -16.72 2.89 -11.91
CA GLU A 317 -17.13 4.28 -12.10
C GLU A 317 -16.27 5.24 -11.27
N LEU A 318 -15.67 6.22 -11.96
CA LEU A 318 -15.08 7.41 -11.35
C LEU A 318 -16.12 8.53 -11.26
N ARG A 319 -16.10 9.31 -10.17
CA ARG A 319 -17.02 10.44 -9.99
C ARG A 319 -16.28 11.77 -9.93
N LEU A 320 -16.71 12.72 -10.77
CA LEU A 320 -16.09 14.04 -10.86
C LEU A 320 -16.54 14.93 -9.67
N ALA A 321 -15.58 15.62 -9.07
CA ALA A 321 -15.77 16.65 -8.05
C ALA A 321 -14.94 17.89 -8.40
N SER A 322 -15.37 19.05 -7.90
CA SER A 322 -14.59 20.29 -7.92
C SER A 322 -14.21 20.59 -6.48
N THR A 323 -12.96 20.26 -6.12
CA THR A 323 -12.46 20.44 -4.75
C THR A 323 -10.95 20.46 -4.71
N SER A 324 -10.38 21.26 -3.81
CA SER A 324 -8.95 21.28 -3.48
C SER A 324 -8.59 20.31 -2.34
N ALA A 325 -9.57 19.75 -1.63
CA ALA A 325 -9.34 18.68 -0.66
C ALA A 325 -10.60 17.88 -0.35
N PHE A 326 -10.43 16.64 0.08
CA PHE A 326 -11.53 15.85 0.65
C PHE A 326 -11.05 14.84 1.69
N ASP A 327 -11.97 14.47 2.58
CA ASP A 327 -11.75 13.51 3.65
C ASP A 327 -12.52 12.22 3.38
N VAL A 328 -11.86 11.07 3.60
CA VAL A 328 -12.44 9.74 3.47
C VAL A 328 -12.24 8.98 4.78
N PRO A 329 -13.31 8.72 5.55
CA PRO A 329 -13.25 7.87 6.74
C PRO A 329 -13.31 6.39 6.33
N PHE A 330 -12.15 5.78 6.09
CA PHE A 330 -12.06 4.36 5.76
C PHE A 330 -12.29 3.51 7.03
N PRO A 331 -13.23 2.54 7.01
CA PRO A 331 -13.36 1.57 8.08
C PRO A 331 -12.08 0.74 8.23
N VAL A 332 -11.59 0.57 9.46
CA VAL A 332 -10.46 -0.33 9.73
C VAL A 332 -11.00 -1.75 9.95
N PRO A 333 -10.62 -2.74 9.13
CA PRO A 333 -11.08 -4.11 9.32
C PRO A 333 -10.59 -4.69 10.66
N ALA A 334 -11.21 -5.77 11.11
CA ALA A 334 -10.75 -6.49 12.29
C ALA A 334 -9.30 -6.99 12.09
N ILE A 335 -8.50 -6.96 13.15
CA ILE A 335 -7.15 -7.52 13.17
C ILE A 335 -6.83 -8.05 14.56
N LEU A 336 -6.16 -9.20 14.61
CA LEU A 336 -5.62 -9.80 15.83
C LEU A 336 -4.20 -10.34 15.54
N PRO A 337 -3.34 -10.51 16.55
CA PRO A 337 -2.09 -11.23 16.35
C PRO A 337 -2.31 -12.73 16.08
N GLN A 338 -3.36 -13.30 16.68
CA GLN A 338 -3.81 -14.68 16.53
C GLN A 338 -5.28 -14.76 16.96
N LEU A 339 -6.07 -15.67 16.38
CA LEU A 339 -7.42 -15.94 16.88
C LEU A 339 -7.37 -16.50 18.32
N PRO A 340 -8.36 -16.18 19.19
CA PRO A 340 -8.32 -16.58 20.60
C PRO A 340 -8.51 -18.09 20.78
N LEU A 341 -8.03 -18.61 21.92
CA LEU A 341 -8.42 -19.94 22.39
C LEU A 341 -9.90 -19.89 22.81
N VAL A 342 -10.70 -20.80 22.26
CA VAL A 342 -12.14 -20.94 22.51
C VAL A 342 -12.53 -22.41 22.61
N ASP A 343 -13.69 -22.71 23.21
CA ASP A 343 -14.15 -24.08 23.47
C ASP A 343 -14.22 -25.00 22.24
N SER A 344 -14.33 -24.44 21.04
CA SER A 344 -14.33 -25.22 19.78
C SER A 344 -12.95 -25.75 19.38
N ILE A 345 -11.87 -25.28 20.01
CA ILE A 345 -10.52 -25.80 19.84
C ILE A 345 -10.29 -26.94 20.82
N ASP A 346 -10.03 -28.14 20.30
CA ASP A 346 -9.53 -29.25 21.10
C ASP A 346 -8.02 -29.04 21.32
N GLU A 347 -7.65 -28.62 22.54
CA GLU A 347 -6.26 -28.29 22.89
C GLU A 347 -5.29 -29.45 22.65
N THR A 348 -5.73 -30.71 22.86
CA THR A 348 -4.89 -31.88 22.59
C THR A 348 -4.55 -31.99 21.11
N THR A 349 -5.55 -31.82 20.25
CA THR A 349 -5.38 -31.81 18.79
C THR A 349 -4.51 -30.63 18.35
N ALA A 350 -4.69 -29.44 18.95
CA ALA A 350 -3.85 -28.28 18.66
C ALA A 350 -2.38 -28.57 18.98
N VAL A 351 -2.08 -29.11 20.16
CA VAL A 351 -0.72 -29.49 20.57
C VAL A 351 -0.12 -30.55 19.64
N ASP A 352 -0.89 -31.58 19.28
CA ASP A 352 -0.42 -32.62 18.34
C ASP A 352 -0.08 -32.03 16.96
N MET A 353 -0.91 -31.12 16.44
CA MET A 353 -0.69 -30.46 15.14
C MET A 353 0.48 -29.46 15.18
N LEU A 354 0.70 -28.78 16.31
CA LEU A 354 1.89 -27.96 16.54
C LEU A 354 3.16 -28.81 16.49
N ALA A 355 3.18 -29.95 17.19
CA ALA A 355 4.32 -30.85 17.21
C ALA A 355 4.65 -31.41 15.83
N GLU A 356 3.65 -31.72 14.99
CA GLU A 356 3.86 -32.12 13.59
C GLU A 356 4.52 -30.99 12.77
N SER A 357 4.14 -29.75 13.05
CA SER A 357 4.55 -28.55 12.32
C SER A 357 6.02 -28.17 12.53
N VAL A 358 6.69 -28.68 13.57
CA VAL A 358 8.13 -28.48 13.83
C VAL A 358 9.00 -29.04 12.69
N SER A 359 8.56 -30.11 12.04
CA SER A 359 9.36 -30.84 11.04
C SER A 359 9.35 -30.25 9.62
N GLY A 360 8.56 -29.20 9.38
CA GLY A 360 8.22 -28.75 8.03
C GLY A 360 8.72 -27.37 7.60
N GLY A 361 9.63 -26.72 8.33
CA GLY A 361 10.09 -25.35 8.04
C GLY A 361 11.15 -25.24 6.94
N GLY A 362 11.09 -24.16 6.16
CA GLY A 362 12.16 -23.73 5.24
C GLY A 362 13.34 -23.06 5.98
N SER A 363 14.41 -22.75 5.26
CA SER A 363 15.54 -21.99 5.82
C SER A 363 15.15 -20.52 6.00
N PHE A 364 15.36 -19.95 7.19
CA PHE A 364 15.05 -18.53 7.46
C PHE A 364 15.95 -17.56 6.68
N THR A 365 17.09 -18.04 6.16
CA THR A 365 18.11 -17.23 5.47
C THR A 365 18.32 -17.63 4.00
N SER A 366 17.35 -18.31 3.36
CA SER A 366 17.49 -18.70 1.94
C SER A 366 17.52 -17.51 0.99
N ASP A 367 16.55 -16.62 1.16
CA ASP A 367 16.34 -15.36 0.48
C ASP A 367 15.26 -14.60 1.25
N THR A 368 15.09 -13.31 0.96
CA THR A 368 14.13 -12.46 1.68
C THR A 368 12.67 -12.96 1.59
N TYR A 369 12.25 -13.60 0.49
CA TYR A 369 10.89 -14.09 0.34
C TYR A 369 10.67 -15.42 1.07
N TRP A 370 11.39 -16.49 0.68
CA TRP A 370 11.16 -17.82 1.26
C TRP A 370 11.63 -17.91 2.71
N GLY A 371 12.70 -17.20 3.05
CA GLY A 371 13.14 -17.02 4.44
C GLY A 371 12.09 -16.26 5.25
N GLY A 372 11.53 -15.19 4.66
CA GLY A 372 10.36 -14.47 5.18
C GLY A 372 9.19 -15.40 5.48
N LYS A 373 8.66 -16.13 4.50
CA LYS A 373 7.53 -17.07 4.69
C LYS A 373 7.78 -18.05 5.84
N ALA A 374 9.01 -18.58 5.94
CA ALA A 374 9.38 -19.49 7.02
C ALA A 374 9.38 -18.81 8.40
N MET A 375 9.83 -17.55 8.50
CA MET A 375 9.72 -16.74 9.72
C MET A 375 8.26 -16.42 10.07
N GLY A 376 7.45 -16.00 9.10
CA GLY A 376 6.03 -15.73 9.31
C GLY A 376 5.28 -16.95 9.84
N ARG A 377 5.55 -18.13 9.28
CA ARG A 377 5.02 -19.40 9.79
C ARG A 377 5.42 -19.65 11.25
N ALA A 378 6.70 -19.47 11.58
CA ALA A 378 7.19 -19.68 12.95
C ALA A 378 6.57 -18.68 13.94
N ALA A 379 6.35 -17.43 13.51
CA ALA A 379 5.68 -16.40 14.31
C ALA A 379 4.23 -16.81 14.67
N GLN A 380 3.46 -17.31 13.70
CA GLN A 380 2.10 -17.81 13.96
C GLN A 380 2.12 -19.02 14.92
N LEU A 381 3.06 -19.95 14.75
CA LEU A 381 3.16 -21.14 15.60
C LEU A 381 3.61 -20.81 17.03
N ALA A 382 4.46 -19.81 17.22
CA ALA A 382 4.85 -19.32 18.54
C ALA A 382 3.62 -18.78 19.31
N MET A 383 2.76 -18.01 18.65
CA MET A 383 1.52 -17.48 19.26
C MET A 383 0.54 -18.58 19.61
N ILE A 384 0.39 -19.61 18.78
CA ILE A 384 -0.48 -20.75 19.10
C ILE A 384 0.11 -21.55 20.27
N ALA A 385 1.43 -21.77 20.31
CA ALA A 385 2.10 -22.45 21.42
C ALA A 385 1.93 -21.70 22.76
N ASP A 386 2.02 -20.37 22.73
CA ASP A 386 1.73 -19.51 23.89
C ASP A 386 0.28 -19.68 24.35
N ALA A 387 -0.68 -19.62 23.42
CA ALA A 387 -2.11 -19.71 23.72
C ALA A 387 -2.53 -21.06 24.36
N VAL A 388 -1.84 -22.16 24.06
CA VAL A 388 -2.08 -23.48 24.70
C VAL A 388 -1.17 -23.75 25.91
N GLY A 389 -0.35 -22.77 26.31
CA GLY A 389 0.56 -22.90 27.45
C GLY A 389 1.80 -23.78 27.21
N ASP A 390 2.12 -24.13 25.96
CA ASP A 390 3.37 -24.83 25.60
C ASP A 390 4.54 -23.83 25.52
N THR A 391 4.92 -23.33 26.69
CA THR A 391 6.01 -22.36 26.85
C THR A 391 7.35 -22.85 26.28
N ALA A 392 7.61 -24.16 26.30
CA ALA A 392 8.87 -24.71 25.77
C ALA A 392 8.92 -24.60 24.24
N MET A 393 7.84 -24.94 23.56
CA MET A 393 7.76 -24.81 22.10
C MET A 393 7.72 -23.34 21.67
N ARG A 394 6.98 -22.50 22.39
CA ARG A 394 6.96 -21.04 22.19
C ARG A 394 8.37 -20.46 22.29
N ASP A 395 9.09 -20.71 23.37
CA ASP A 395 10.43 -20.16 23.61
C ASP A 395 11.43 -20.63 22.55
N GLN A 396 11.28 -21.88 22.05
CA GLN A 396 12.07 -22.38 20.93
C GLN A 396 11.83 -21.56 19.65
N TYR A 397 10.57 -21.36 19.25
CA TYR A 397 10.26 -20.57 18.05
C TYR A 397 10.71 -19.11 18.19
N VAL A 398 10.52 -18.49 19.36
CA VAL A 398 10.98 -17.12 19.64
C VAL A 398 12.51 -17.04 19.52
N SER A 399 13.23 -18.01 20.09
CA SER A 399 14.69 -18.06 19.99
C SER A 399 15.17 -18.25 18.54
N ASP A 400 14.48 -19.07 17.75
CA ASP A 400 14.84 -19.31 16.35
C ASP A 400 14.58 -18.06 15.47
N LEU A 401 13.45 -17.39 15.68
CA LEU A 401 13.13 -16.11 15.04
C LEU A 401 14.16 -15.04 15.39
N LYS A 402 14.46 -14.89 16.68
CA LYS A 402 15.46 -13.94 17.17
C LYS A 402 16.82 -14.19 16.51
N ALA A 403 17.31 -15.42 16.52
CA ALA A 403 18.59 -15.75 15.91
C ALA A 403 18.64 -15.44 14.41
N ALA A 404 17.56 -15.70 13.66
CA ALA A 404 17.52 -15.40 12.24
C ALA A 404 17.43 -13.90 11.94
N LEU A 405 16.64 -13.14 12.69
CA LEU A 405 16.57 -11.69 12.55
C LEU A 405 17.93 -11.05 12.86
N GLU A 406 18.60 -11.49 13.92
CA GLU A 406 19.95 -11.03 14.26
C GLU A 406 20.97 -11.35 13.15
N ASP A 407 20.86 -12.51 12.49
CA ASP A 407 21.69 -12.88 11.34
C ASP A 407 21.44 -11.97 10.13
N TRP A 408 20.17 -11.74 9.78
CA TRP A 408 19.79 -10.82 8.70
C TRP A 408 20.18 -9.36 8.99
N PHE A 409 20.19 -8.95 10.26
CA PHE A 409 20.52 -7.59 10.68
C PHE A 409 22.00 -7.41 11.00
N THR A 410 22.85 -8.37 10.68
CA THR A 410 24.29 -8.30 10.89
C THR A 410 25.04 -8.60 9.61
N ILE A 411 25.97 -7.72 9.21
CA ILE A 411 26.92 -8.05 8.17
C ILE A 411 27.92 -9.06 8.74
N ASP A 412 27.86 -10.29 8.23
CA ASP A 412 28.85 -11.31 8.58
C ASP A 412 30.15 -11.14 7.77
N GLU A 413 31.15 -10.50 8.39
CA GLU A 413 32.50 -10.42 7.82
C GLU A 413 33.17 -11.80 7.63
N ALA A 414 32.64 -12.87 8.23
CA ALA A 414 33.12 -14.25 8.09
C ALA A 414 32.54 -15.02 6.88
N GLY A 415 31.64 -14.39 6.10
CA GLY A 415 31.21 -14.91 4.80
C GLY A 415 29.75 -15.37 4.70
N GLY A 416 28.89 -15.04 5.66
CA GLY A 416 27.44 -15.10 5.51
C GLY A 416 26.95 -14.23 4.34
N THR A 417 25.86 -14.66 3.70
CA THR A 417 25.27 -13.97 2.53
C THR A 417 23.93 -13.31 2.83
N ALA A 418 23.36 -13.55 4.01
CA ALA A 418 22.13 -12.91 4.48
C ALA A 418 22.46 -11.52 5.05
N GLY A 419 21.78 -10.48 4.60
CA GLY A 419 22.03 -9.12 5.06
C GLY A 419 21.35 -8.06 4.21
N PHE A 420 21.38 -6.81 4.70
CA PHE A 420 20.82 -5.67 3.99
C PHE A 420 21.92 -4.74 3.46
N ALA A 421 21.69 -4.16 2.28
CA ALA A 421 22.52 -3.12 1.71
C ALA A 421 21.68 -1.96 1.20
N TYR A 422 22.13 -0.75 1.49
CA TYR A 422 21.50 0.47 1.01
C TYR A 422 22.00 0.79 -0.40
N ASN A 423 21.06 1.06 -1.30
CA ASN A 423 21.27 1.56 -2.64
C ASN A 423 21.02 3.07 -2.64
N ASP A 424 22.09 3.86 -2.62
CA ASP A 424 22.02 5.32 -2.60
C ASP A 424 21.40 5.93 -3.87
N THR A 425 21.55 5.23 -5.00
CA THR A 425 21.09 5.68 -6.32
C THR A 425 19.56 5.66 -6.43
N TRP A 426 18.91 4.68 -5.80
CA TRP A 426 17.44 4.50 -5.78
C TRP A 426 16.84 4.71 -4.39
N SER A 427 17.65 5.17 -3.43
CA SER A 427 17.25 5.45 -2.05
C SER A 427 16.47 4.30 -1.43
N SER A 428 17.03 3.08 -1.48
CA SER A 428 16.34 1.85 -1.08
C SER A 428 17.23 0.88 -0.32
N LEU A 429 16.66 0.18 0.66
CA LEU A 429 17.29 -0.90 1.39
C LEU A 429 16.94 -2.25 0.75
N ILE A 430 17.95 -2.98 0.29
CA ILE A 430 17.78 -4.24 -0.42
C ILE A 430 18.33 -5.38 0.45
N GLY A 431 17.51 -6.40 0.69
CA GLY A 431 17.94 -7.62 1.37
C GLY A 431 18.49 -8.67 0.40
N TYR A 432 19.60 -9.29 0.78
CA TYR A 432 20.28 -10.35 0.04
C TYR A 432 20.40 -11.61 0.91
N PRO A 433 20.27 -12.84 0.37
CA PRO A 433 19.96 -13.15 -1.02
C PRO A 433 18.56 -12.64 -1.42
N ALA A 434 18.47 -12.03 -2.59
CA ALA A 434 17.23 -11.51 -3.14
C ALA A 434 16.56 -12.56 -4.03
N SER A 435 15.25 -12.40 -4.25
CA SER A 435 14.45 -13.20 -5.15
C SER A 435 13.39 -12.31 -5.82
N TYR A 436 12.78 -12.79 -6.90
CA TYR A 436 11.66 -12.12 -7.60
C TYR A 436 11.94 -10.68 -8.09
N GLY A 437 13.21 -10.31 -8.21
CA GLY A 437 13.61 -8.97 -8.65
C GLY A 437 13.63 -7.93 -7.54
N ALA A 438 13.57 -8.33 -6.26
CA ALA A 438 13.71 -7.38 -5.14
C ALA A 438 15.02 -6.56 -5.23
N ASP A 439 16.11 -7.13 -5.75
CA ASP A 439 17.37 -6.41 -5.96
C ASP A 439 17.43 -5.68 -7.31
N THR A 440 17.17 -6.38 -8.41
CA THR A 440 17.40 -5.84 -9.76
C THR A 440 16.25 -5.02 -10.32
N GLU A 441 15.08 -5.08 -9.70
CA GLU A 441 13.84 -4.46 -10.16
C GLU A 441 13.11 -3.70 -9.05
N LEU A 442 13.60 -3.77 -7.80
CA LEU A 442 12.96 -3.21 -6.60
C LEU A 442 11.51 -3.68 -6.43
N ASN A 443 11.28 -4.94 -6.77
CA ASN A 443 9.96 -5.55 -6.65
C ASN A 443 9.70 -5.98 -5.20
N ASP A 444 8.44 -5.92 -4.78
CA ASP A 444 7.92 -6.79 -3.72
C ASP A 444 8.50 -6.58 -2.31
N HIS A 445 9.18 -5.46 -2.03
CA HIS A 445 9.78 -5.21 -0.71
C HIS A 445 8.77 -5.32 0.44
N HIS A 446 7.58 -4.73 0.30
CA HIS A 446 6.47 -4.93 1.23
C HIS A 446 6.07 -6.40 1.42
N PHE A 447 5.95 -7.21 0.37
CA PHE A 447 5.64 -8.64 0.50
C PHE A 447 6.72 -9.37 1.30
N HIS A 448 8.00 -9.13 1.00
CA HIS A 448 9.12 -9.80 1.65
C HIS A 448 9.26 -9.35 3.11
N TYR A 449 9.28 -8.03 3.35
CA TYR A 449 9.58 -7.46 4.65
C TYR A 449 8.42 -7.60 5.62
N GLY A 450 7.18 -7.72 5.14
CA GLY A 450 6.02 -7.98 6.01
C GLY A 450 6.22 -9.21 6.89
N TYR A 451 6.84 -10.26 6.38
CA TYR A 451 7.17 -11.45 7.17
C TYR A 451 8.24 -11.21 8.24
N PHE A 452 9.23 -10.35 7.97
CA PHE A 452 10.24 -9.95 8.96
C PHE A 452 9.58 -9.16 10.10
N LEU A 453 8.67 -8.24 9.78
CA LEU A 453 7.92 -7.45 10.76
C LEU A 453 7.10 -8.35 11.69
N TRP A 454 6.42 -9.38 11.16
CA TRP A 454 5.74 -10.37 11.98
C TRP A 454 6.68 -11.12 12.92
N GLY A 455 7.80 -11.64 12.41
CA GLY A 455 8.82 -12.30 13.22
C GLY A 455 9.34 -11.40 14.35
N ALA A 456 9.69 -10.15 14.01
CA ALA A 456 10.22 -9.16 14.93
C ALA A 456 9.19 -8.76 16.01
N SER A 457 7.92 -8.60 15.63
CA SER A 457 6.84 -8.28 16.58
C SER A 457 6.64 -9.38 17.61
N ILE A 458 6.73 -10.65 17.19
CA ILE A 458 6.63 -11.78 18.12
C ILE A 458 7.87 -11.89 19.02
N VAL A 459 9.07 -11.63 18.51
CA VAL A 459 10.27 -11.55 19.37
C VAL A 459 10.13 -10.44 20.40
N ALA A 460 9.77 -9.22 19.97
CA ALA A 460 9.61 -8.06 20.84
C ALA A 460 8.58 -8.27 21.96
N ARG A 461 7.50 -9.01 21.67
CA ARG A 461 6.47 -9.37 22.67
C ARG A 461 7.07 -10.13 23.86
N PHE A 462 8.01 -11.05 23.60
CA PHE A 462 8.60 -11.91 24.64
C PHE A 462 9.98 -11.43 25.11
N ASP A 463 10.58 -10.47 24.42
CA ASP A 463 11.85 -9.84 24.74
C ASP A 463 11.83 -8.34 24.36
N PRO A 464 11.17 -7.47 25.16
CA PRO A 464 11.02 -6.05 24.83
C PRO A 464 12.35 -5.31 24.68
N ASP A 465 13.37 -5.67 25.49
CA ASP A 465 14.71 -5.07 25.42
C ASP A 465 15.39 -5.34 24.05
N TRP A 466 15.01 -6.41 23.35
CA TRP A 466 15.51 -6.69 22.00
C TRP A 466 15.01 -5.65 20.99
N ALA A 467 13.81 -5.11 21.19
CA ALA A 467 13.13 -4.20 20.28
C ALA A 467 13.52 -2.72 20.48
N ASP A 468 14.33 -2.40 21.49
CA ASP A 468 14.85 -1.05 21.69
C ASP A 468 15.61 -0.54 20.45
N ASP A 469 15.55 0.77 20.19
CA ASP A 469 16.28 1.44 19.09
C ASP A 469 17.79 1.20 19.16
N GLY A 470 18.32 1.16 20.39
CA GLY A 470 19.72 0.87 20.67
C GLY A 470 20.10 -0.61 20.51
N ALA A 471 19.11 -1.49 20.38
CA ALA A 471 19.23 -2.91 20.12
C ALA A 471 18.89 -3.20 18.64
N TRP A 472 17.81 -3.92 18.33
CA TRP A 472 17.47 -4.32 16.97
C TRP A 472 16.28 -3.58 16.37
N GLY A 473 15.56 -2.78 17.16
CA GLY A 473 14.36 -2.06 16.70
C GLY A 473 14.63 -1.11 15.54
N GLY A 474 15.78 -0.43 15.55
CA GLY A 474 16.16 0.48 14.47
C GLY A 474 16.30 -0.21 13.11
N MET A 475 16.73 -1.48 13.07
CA MET A 475 16.81 -2.26 11.83
C MET A 475 15.41 -2.61 11.31
N VAL A 476 14.48 -2.96 12.19
CA VAL A 476 13.08 -3.21 11.81
C VAL A 476 12.44 -1.96 11.24
N ASP A 477 12.64 -0.80 11.87
CA ASP A 477 12.14 0.48 11.36
C ASP A 477 12.71 0.83 9.98
N LEU A 478 13.97 0.45 9.71
CA LEU A 478 14.60 0.69 8.42
C LEU A 478 13.93 -0.10 7.29
N LEU A 479 13.48 -1.33 7.55
CA LEU A 479 12.68 -2.12 6.62
C LEU A 479 11.32 -1.47 6.36
N ILE A 480 10.66 -0.95 7.41
CA ILE A 480 9.37 -0.25 7.29
C ILE A 480 9.55 1.02 6.45
N ARG A 481 10.60 1.81 6.72
CA ARG A 481 10.90 3.03 5.97
C ARG A 481 11.19 2.73 4.50
N ASP A 482 11.89 1.65 4.20
CA ASP A 482 12.11 1.30 2.80
C ASP A 482 10.81 0.97 2.05
N ALA A 483 9.94 0.14 2.62
CA ALA A 483 8.72 -0.30 1.96
C ALA A 483 7.58 0.74 1.99
N ALA A 484 7.50 1.55 3.06
CA ALA A 484 6.41 2.49 3.31
C ALA A 484 6.84 3.67 4.21
N ASN A 485 7.86 4.44 3.83
CA ASN A 485 8.26 5.63 4.60
C ASN A 485 7.07 6.58 4.84
N TRP A 486 6.70 6.79 6.09
CA TRP A 486 5.64 7.72 6.51
C TRP A 486 6.18 9.11 6.80
N ASP A 487 7.49 9.23 7.01
CA ASP A 487 8.14 10.46 7.45
C ASP A 487 8.76 11.20 6.25
N ARG A 488 8.08 12.24 5.78
CA ARG A 488 8.54 13.09 4.69
C ARG A 488 9.83 13.86 5.01
N SER A 489 10.25 13.92 6.28
CA SER A 489 11.52 14.54 6.66
C SER A 489 12.71 13.59 6.55
N ASP A 490 12.45 12.29 6.38
CA ASP A 490 13.47 11.28 6.12
C ASP A 490 13.75 11.19 4.62
N ASP A 491 14.87 11.76 4.18
CA ASP A 491 15.29 11.82 2.77
C ASP A 491 16.02 10.56 2.30
N ARG A 492 16.14 9.53 3.14
CA ARG A 492 16.75 8.23 2.78
C ARG A 492 15.82 7.33 1.97
N PHE A 493 14.50 7.56 2.02
CA PHE A 493 13.51 6.71 1.36
C PHE A 493 12.35 7.52 0.81
N CYS A 494 11.84 7.16 -0.35
CA CYS A 494 10.65 7.81 -0.91
C CYS A 494 9.42 7.55 -0.05
N PHE A 495 8.55 8.57 0.05
CA PHE A 495 7.30 8.49 0.79
C PHE A 495 6.42 7.35 0.24
N LEU A 496 5.96 6.46 1.12
CA LEU A 496 5.08 5.33 0.82
C LEU A 496 5.46 4.54 -0.45
N ARG A 497 6.72 4.09 -0.59
CA ARG A 497 7.25 3.45 -1.81
C ARG A 497 6.24 2.54 -2.53
N GLY A 498 5.70 1.53 -1.85
CA GLY A 498 4.76 0.59 -2.46
C GLY A 498 3.33 1.11 -2.59
N MET A 499 2.82 1.82 -1.58
CA MET A 499 1.41 2.22 -1.48
C MET A 499 1.12 3.46 -2.34
N GLU A 500 0.22 3.33 -3.32
CA GLU A 500 -0.32 4.48 -4.04
C GLU A 500 -1.64 4.91 -3.38
N PRO A 501 -1.64 6.07 -2.67
CA PRO A 501 -2.71 6.38 -1.73
C PRO A 501 -4.04 6.77 -2.39
N TYR A 502 -4.05 7.11 -3.68
CA TYR A 502 -5.23 7.64 -4.37
C TYR A 502 -6.02 6.56 -5.12
N VAL A 503 -5.36 5.56 -5.69
CA VAL A 503 -5.96 4.31 -6.18
C VAL A 503 -6.22 3.33 -5.04
N GLY A 504 -5.50 3.49 -3.93
CA GLY A 504 -5.76 2.84 -2.65
C GLY A 504 -5.17 1.45 -2.50
N HIS A 505 -4.17 1.07 -3.30
CA HIS A 505 -3.48 -0.21 -3.14
C HIS A 505 -1.99 -0.07 -3.46
N SER A 506 -1.20 -1.04 -3.01
CA SER A 506 0.23 -1.09 -3.29
C SER A 506 0.53 -1.57 -4.71
N TYR A 507 1.75 -1.30 -5.18
CA TYR A 507 2.29 -1.85 -6.42
C TYR A 507 3.53 -2.70 -6.17
N ALA A 508 3.56 -3.84 -6.85
CA ALA A 508 4.64 -4.80 -6.81
C ALA A 508 5.88 -4.33 -7.56
N SER A 509 5.73 -3.86 -8.80
CA SER A 509 6.89 -3.63 -9.69
C SER A 509 7.55 -2.28 -9.45
N GLY A 510 8.86 -2.27 -9.20
CA GLY A 510 9.62 -1.03 -8.99
C GLY A 510 9.72 -0.14 -10.24
N HIS A 511 9.64 -0.74 -11.44
CA HIS A 511 9.89 -0.06 -12.71
C HIS A 511 8.63 0.22 -13.55
N ALA A 512 7.46 -0.37 -13.22
CA ALA A 512 6.18 -0.21 -13.95
C ALA A 512 6.27 -0.36 -15.49
N GLY A 513 7.19 -1.18 -15.96
CA GLY A 513 7.66 -1.22 -17.35
C GLY A 513 6.77 -2.08 -18.24
N PHE A 514 5.45 -1.90 -18.18
CA PHE A 514 4.50 -2.71 -18.94
C PHE A 514 3.49 -1.82 -19.67
N ALA A 515 2.94 -2.32 -20.77
CA ALA A 515 1.92 -1.60 -21.53
C ALA A 515 0.61 -1.39 -20.75
N ALA A 516 0.35 -2.21 -19.72
CA ALA A 516 -0.80 -2.12 -18.84
C ALA A 516 -0.53 -1.31 -17.56
N GLY A 517 0.63 -0.64 -17.47
CA GLY A 517 1.10 0.08 -16.29
C GLY A 517 1.67 -0.82 -15.19
N ASN A 518 1.60 -0.38 -13.95
CA ASN A 518 2.05 -1.14 -12.79
C ASN A 518 1.00 -2.18 -12.36
N ASN A 519 1.37 -3.10 -11.48
CA ASN A 519 0.53 -4.22 -11.08
C ASN A 519 0.74 -4.62 -9.61
N GLN A 520 -0.22 -5.38 -9.09
CA GLN A 520 -0.12 -6.12 -7.85
C GLN A 520 -0.85 -7.47 -8.00
N GLU A 521 -0.15 -8.56 -7.65
CA GLU A 521 -0.74 -9.90 -7.60
C GLU A 521 -1.27 -10.18 -6.20
N SER A 522 -0.38 -10.47 -5.23
CA SER A 522 -0.75 -10.85 -3.87
C SER A 522 -1.12 -9.63 -3.03
N SER A 523 -2.37 -9.20 -3.15
CA SER A 523 -2.89 -8.12 -2.28
C SER A 523 -2.84 -8.49 -0.79
N SER A 524 -2.99 -9.77 -0.47
CA SER A 524 -2.90 -10.30 0.90
C SER A 524 -1.50 -10.23 1.50
N GLU A 525 -0.43 -10.29 0.71
CA GLU A 525 0.93 -10.05 1.21
C GLU A 525 1.19 -8.55 1.52
N SER A 526 0.54 -7.62 0.81
CA SER A 526 0.52 -6.20 1.21
C SER A 526 -0.23 -6.01 2.53
N MET A 527 -1.39 -6.66 2.69
CA MET A 527 -2.15 -6.64 3.95
C MET A 527 -1.37 -7.28 5.11
N ASN A 528 -0.53 -8.28 4.82
CA ASN A 528 0.39 -8.87 5.79
C ASN A 528 1.46 -7.87 6.26
N PHE A 529 2.00 -7.04 5.36
CA PHE A 529 2.91 -5.95 5.72
C PHE A 529 2.22 -4.88 6.57
N ALA A 530 1.02 -4.45 6.19
CA ALA A 530 0.22 -3.52 7.00
C ALA A 530 -0.03 -4.06 8.42
N SER A 531 -0.39 -5.35 8.51
CA SER A 531 -0.56 -6.05 9.79
C SER A 531 0.73 -6.10 10.61
N GLY A 532 1.86 -6.37 9.96
CA GLY A 532 3.19 -6.34 10.60
C GLY A 532 3.53 -4.97 11.18
N CYS A 533 3.18 -3.87 10.49
CA CYS A 533 3.36 -2.52 11.00
C CYS A 533 2.50 -2.26 12.23
N ILE A 534 1.22 -2.67 12.21
CA ILE A 534 0.32 -2.52 13.36
C ILE A 534 0.87 -3.27 14.58
N LEU A 535 1.29 -4.52 14.40
CA LEU A 535 1.85 -5.34 15.48
C LEU A 535 3.15 -4.75 16.03
N TRP A 536 4.07 -4.33 15.15
CA TRP A 536 5.31 -3.69 15.58
C TRP A 536 5.04 -2.42 16.37
N GLY A 537 4.15 -1.56 15.87
CA GLY A 537 3.74 -0.33 16.55
C GLY A 537 3.10 -0.58 17.91
N GLU A 538 2.17 -1.54 18.00
CA GLU A 538 1.50 -1.88 19.26
C GLU A 538 2.47 -2.52 20.28
N THR A 539 3.38 -3.40 19.84
CA THR A 539 4.33 -4.06 20.73
C THR A 539 5.45 -3.12 21.20
N THR A 540 5.85 -2.15 20.39
CA THR A 540 6.93 -1.19 20.74
C THR A 540 6.42 0.16 21.27
N GLY A 541 5.10 0.37 21.32
CA GLY A 541 4.50 1.64 21.75
C GLY A 541 4.72 2.79 20.77
N ARG A 542 4.83 2.49 19.48
CA ARG A 542 5.09 3.46 18.40
C ARG A 542 3.82 3.74 17.60
N ASP A 543 3.12 4.77 18.05
CA ASP A 543 1.84 5.20 17.48
C ASP A 543 1.94 5.59 16.00
N ASP A 544 3.06 6.17 15.55
CA ASP A 544 3.25 6.57 14.16
C ASP A 544 3.33 5.38 13.20
N ILE A 545 4.04 4.33 13.58
CA ILE A 545 4.11 3.07 12.80
C ILE A 545 2.79 2.32 12.88
N ARG A 546 2.16 2.28 14.05
CA ARG A 546 0.83 1.70 14.20
C ARG A 546 -0.18 2.39 13.29
N ASP A 547 -0.23 3.71 13.31
CA ASP A 547 -1.19 4.50 12.54
C ASP A 547 -0.90 4.43 11.03
N LEU A 548 0.38 4.33 10.63
CA LEU A 548 0.75 3.94 9.26
C LEU A 548 0.13 2.58 8.90
N GLY A 549 0.36 1.55 9.72
CA GLY A 549 -0.18 0.22 9.47
C GLY A 549 -1.71 0.20 9.38
N LEU A 550 -2.40 0.97 10.24
CA LEU A 550 -3.85 1.14 10.20
C LEU A 550 -4.32 1.84 8.92
N PHE A 551 -3.60 2.87 8.46
CA PHE A 551 -3.87 3.54 7.20
C PHE A 551 -3.73 2.59 6.01
N LEU A 552 -2.61 1.85 5.93
CA LEU A 552 -2.37 0.86 4.89
C LEU A 552 -3.49 -0.19 4.86
N LEU A 553 -3.82 -0.76 6.04
CA LEU A 553 -4.85 -1.79 6.18
C LEU A 553 -6.25 -1.29 5.77
N ALA A 554 -6.65 -0.09 6.20
CA ALA A 554 -7.98 0.44 5.93
C ALA A 554 -8.20 0.78 4.46
N VAL A 555 -7.24 1.51 3.87
CA VAL A 555 -7.33 1.95 2.47
C VAL A 555 -7.25 0.75 1.54
N GLU A 556 -6.28 -0.14 1.76
CA GLU A 556 -6.07 -1.28 0.88
C GLU A 556 -7.17 -2.34 1.00
N SER A 557 -7.74 -2.56 2.19
CA SER A 557 -8.93 -3.41 2.32
C SER A 557 -10.11 -2.88 1.50
N ALA A 558 -10.35 -1.56 1.52
CA ALA A 558 -11.43 -0.96 0.75
C ALA A 558 -11.21 -1.07 -0.78
N ALA A 559 -9.94 -1.03 -1.21
CA ALA A 559 -9.58 -1.27 -2.61
C ALA A 559 -9.69 -2.76 -3.01
N ILE A 560 -9.22 -3.69 -2.17
CA ILE A 560 -9.26 -5.13 -2.42
C ILE A 560 -10.69 -5.63 -2.62
N ASP A 561 -11.61 -5.23 -1.74
CA ASP A 561 -13.03 -5.56 -1.83
C ASP A 561 -13.60 -5.22 -3.21
N GLN A 562 -13.17 -4.11 -3.80
CA GLN A 562 -13.72 -3.61 -5.05
C GLN A 562 -12.95 -4.13 -6.28
N TYR A 563 -11.63 -4.22 -6.22
CA TYR A 563 -10.78 -4.40 -7.41
C TYR A 563 -10.28 -5.84 -7.60
N TRP A 564 -10.23 -6.63 -6.53
CA TRP A 564 -9.89 -8.06 -6.59
C TRP A 564 -11.12 -8.95 -6.51
N PHE A 565 -12.01 -8.66 -5.55
CA PHE A 565 -13.15 -9.53 -5.23
C PHE A 565 -14.49 -9.05 -5.77
N ASP A 566 -14.54 -7.81 -6.28
CA ASP A 566 -15.76 -7.14 -6.77
C ASP A 566 -16.99 -7.47 -5.90
N VAL A 567 -16.87 -7.25 -4.59
CA VAL A 567 -17.85 -7.72 -3.59
C VAL A 567 -19.27 -7.19 -3.85
N ASP A 568 -19.37 -6.08 -4.59
CA ASP A 568 -20.64 -5.44 -4.97
C ASP A 568 -21.10 -5.77 -6.41
N GLU A 569 -20.32 -6.54 -7.19
CA GLU A 569 -20.56 -6.84 -8.61
C GLU A 569 -20.78 -5.56 -9.45
N ALA A 570 -19.91 -4.56 -9.22
CA ALA A 570 -20.07 -3.21 -9.74
C ALA A 570 -18.80 -2.64 -10.39
N VAL A 571 -17.67 -3.36 -10.33
CA VAL A 571 -16.41 -2.95 -10.93
C VAL A 571 -16.14 -3.71 -12.22
N PHE A 572 -16.31 -5.03 -12.24
CA PHE A 572 -15.97 -5.83 -13.41
C PHE A 572 -17.00 -5.61 -14.54
N PRO A 573 -16.55 -5.23 -15.75
CA PRO A 573 -17.44 -5.03 -16.88
C PRO A 573 -17.96 -6.38 -17.39
N SER A 574 -19.07 -6.38 -18.13
CA SER A 574 -19.66 -7.62 -18.67
C SER A 574 -18.75 -8.43 -19.62
N VAL A 575 -17.66 -7.82 -20.10
CA VAL A 575 -16.63 -8.49 -20.91
C VAL A 575 -15.61 -9.26 -20.07
N MET A 576 -15.55 -9.03 -18.76
CA MET A 576 -14.75 -9.80 -17.81
C MET A 576 -15.37 -11.19 -17.68
N PRO A 577 -14.65 -12.27 -18.05
CA PRO A 577 -15.23 -13.62 -18.04
C PRO A 577 -15.12 -14.31 -16.68
N ARG A 578 -14.67 -13.61 -15.63
CA ARG A 578 -14.29 -14.16 -14.32
C ARG A 578 -14.84 -13.30 -13.18
N ASP A 579 -15.11 -13.91 -12.04
CA ASP A 579 -15.71 -13.21 -10.89
C ASP A 579 -14.65 -12.70 -9.89
N LEU A 580 -13.36 -12.89 -10.19
CA LEU A 580 -12.22 -12.53 -9.36
C LEU A 580 -11.03 -12.10 -10.22
N ALA A 581 -10.18 -11.22 -9.70
CA ALA A 581 -8.87 -10.92 -10.28
C ALA A 581 -7.75 -11.65 -9.53
N GLY A 582 -6.81 -12.23 -10.28
CA GLY A 582 -5.55 -12.74 -9.72
C GLY A 582 -4.46 -11.67 -9.65
N ILE A 583 -4.40 -10.82 -10.68
CA ILE A 583 -3.50 -9.66 -10.77
C ILE A 583 -4.31 -8.44 -11.20
N VAL A 584 -4.16 -7.34 -10.46
CA VAL A 584 -4.73 -6.05 -10.82
C VAL A 584 -3.63 -5.19 -11.44
N TRP A 585 -3.92 -4.66 -12.62
CA TRP A 585 -3.03 -3.78 -13.40
C TRP A 585 -3.63 -2.38 -13.45
N ASP A 586 -2.86 -1.37 -13.80
CA ASP A 586 -3.44 -0.04 -14.03
C ASP A 586 -4.52 -0.07 -15.10
N ALA A 587 -4.25 -0.72 -16.23
CA ALA A 587 -5.17 -0.76 -17.35
C ALA A 587 -6.37 -1.69 -17.15
N GLY A 588 -6.39 -2.56 -16.14
CA GLY A 588 -7.41 -3.62 -16.07
C GLY A 588 -7.11 -4.67 -15.02
N VAL A 589 -7.61 -5.88 -15.24
CA VAL A 589 -7.35 -7.02 -14.36
C VAL A 589 -7.15 -8.30 -15.16
N ALA A 590 -6.41 -9.24 -14.56
CA ALA A 590 -6.18 -10.57 -15.10
C ALA A 590 -6.47 -11.64 -14.04
N TYR A 591 -7.25 -12.65 -14.39
CA TYR A 591 -7.39 -13.92 -13.70
C TYR A 591 -6.21 -14.83 -14.08
N SER A 592 -5.05 -14.56 -13.48
CA SER A 592 -3.81 -15.28 -13.70
C SER A 592 -2.92 -15.15 -12.47
N THR A 593 -1.81 -15.90 -12.47
CA THR A 593 -0.65 -15.57 -11.64
C THR A 593 0.59 -15.38 -12.51
N TRP A 594 1.72 -15.01 -11.90
CA TRP A 594 3.03 -14.92 -12.55
C TRP A 594 3.63 -16.28 -12.95
N TRP A 595 3.17 -17.40 -12.37
CA TRP A 595 3.78 -18.73 -12.61
C TRP A 595 2.81 -19.82 -13.10
N THR A 596 1.52 -19.69 -12.83
CA THR A 596 0.52 -20.75 -13.08
C THR A 596 -0.83 -20.20 -13.55
N GLY A 597 -1.58 -21.06 -14.24
CA GLY A 597 -2.97 -20.80 -14.61
C GLY A 597 -3.98 -21.60 -13.79
N ASN A 598 -3.55 -22.19 -12.67
CA ASN A 598 -4.34 -23.03 -11.79
C ASN A 598 -5.33 -22.19 -10.96
N PRO A 599 -6.65 -22.46 -11.00
CA PRO A 599 -7.63 -21.76 -10.17
C PRO A 599 -7.31 -21.76 -8.67
N GLU A 600 -6.79 -22.86 -8.13
CA GLU A 600 -6.46 -22.97 -6.70
C GLU A 600 -5.44 -21.92 -6.27
N GLU A 601 -4.40 -21.73 -7.09
CA GLU A 601 -3.33 -20.78 -6.83
C GLU A 601 -3.73 -19.34 -7.19
N ILE A 602 -4.52 -19.14 -8.26
CA ILE A 602 -5.06 -17.82 -8.64
C ILE A 602 -5.95 -17.25 -7.53
N HIS A 603 -6.77 -18.10 -6.89
CA HIS A 603 -7.58 -17.68 -5.75
C HIS A 603 -6.72 -17.53 -4.49
N GLY A 604 -5.93 -18.55 -4.17
CA GLY A 604 -5.17 -18.61 -2.91
C GLY A 604 -4.12 -17.50 -2.77
N ILE A 605 -3.55 -16.99 -3.87
CA ILE A 605 -2.51 -15.95 -3.82
C ILE A 605 -3.00 -14.62 -3.26
N ASN A 606 -4.30 -14.35 -3.32
CA ASN A 606 -4.95 -13.17 -2.73
C ASN A 606 -5.55 -13.43 -1.35
N MET A 607 -5.25 -14.59 -0.77
CA MET A 607 -5.71 -15.01 0.56
C MET A 607 -4.52 -15.22 1.51
N LEU A 608 -3.40 -15.75 0.99
CA LEU A 608 -2.21 -16.06 1.76
C LEU A 608 -1.32 -14.83 2.01
N PRO A 609 -0.54 -14.79 3.10
CA PRO A 609 -0.56 -15.72 4.22
C PRO A 609 -1.83 -15.55 5.07
N ILE A 610 -2.32 -16.67 5.63
CA ILE A 610 -3.42 -16.63 6.59
C ILE A 610 -2.87 -16.33 7.97
N THR A 611 -3.20 -15.16 8.50
CA THR A 611 -2.81 -14.69 9.83
C THR A 611 -4.02 -14.05 10.53
N GLY A 612 -3.87 -13.60 11.78
CA GLY A 612 -4.89 -12.76 12.40
C GLY A 612 -5.08 -11.39 11.72
N GLY A 613 -4.20 -11.00 10.79
CA GLY A 613 -4.39 -9.87 9.87
C GLY A 613 -5.30 -10.16 8.68
N SER A 614 -5.66 -11.43 8.43
CA SER A 614 -6.48 -11.84 7.28
C SER A 614 -7.98 -11.74 7.51
N LEU A 615 -8.44 -11.19 8.66
CA LEU A 615 -9.87 -11.14 9.01
C LEU A 615 -10.67 -10.22 8.07
N TYR A 616 -10.01 -9.28 7.38
CA TYR A 616 -10.64 -8.44 6.36
C TYR A 616 -11.30 -9.26 5.24
N LEU A 617 -10.79 -10.46 4.93
CA LEU A 617 -11.38 -11.38 3.95
C LEU A 617 -12.81 -11.81 4.33
N GLY A 618 -13.19 -11.67 5.60
CA GLY A 618 -14.52 -12.01 6.11
C GLY A 618 -15.49 -10.86 6.26
N ASN A 619 -15.13 -9.63 5.85
CA ASN A 619 -16.03 -8.48 5.94
C ASN A 619 -17.33 -8.67 5.12
N ARG A 620 -17.26 -9.50 4.07
CA ARG A 620 -18.36 -9.81 3.14
C ARG A 620 -18.56 -11.32 3.01
N PRO A 621 -19.15 -12.01 4.01
CA PRO A 621 -19.35 -13.45 3.97
C PRO A 621 -20.25 -13.91 2.81
N ASP A 622 -21.11 -13.01 2.30
CA ASP A 622 -21.90 -13.21 1.09
C ASP A 622 -21.00 -13.31 -0.16
N ALA A 623 -20.01 -12.43 -0.29
CA ALA A 623 -19.03 -12.47 -1.38
C ALA A 623 -18.10 -13.68 -1.24
N VAL A 624 -17.67 -14.04 -0.02
CA VAL A 624 -16.89 -15.26 0.24
C VAL A 624 -17.64 -16.51 -0.26
N SER A 625 -18.93 -16.62 0.07
CA SER A 625 -19.77 -17.75 -0.38
C SER A 625 -19.88 -17.79 -1.91
N ARG A 626 -20.14 -16.66 -2.56
CA ARG A 626 -20.22 -16.55 -4.03
C ARG A 626 -18.90 -16.96 -4.69
N LEU A 627 -17.78 -16.42 -4.21
CA LEU A 627 -16.45 -16.67 -4.75
C LEU A 627 -15.97 -18.09 -4.48
N TRP A 628 -16.40 -18.72 -3.38
CA TRP A 628 -16.14 -20.12 -3.11
C TRP A 628 -16.90 -21.04 -4.09
N ASP A 629 -18.19 -20.77 -4.33
CA ASP A 629 -18.97 -21.52 -5.33
C ASP A 629 -18.40 -21.34 -6.74
N TYR A 630 -17.98 -20.12 -7.07
CA TYR A 630 -17.27 -19.82 -8.32
C TYR A 630 -15.97 -20.62 -8.45
N PHE A 631 -15.14 -20.62 -7.39
CA PHE A 631 -13.91 -21.40 -7.32
C PHE A 631 -14.15 -22.88 -7.58
N LEU A 632 -15.14 -23.51 -6.92
CA LEU A 632 -15.45 -24.93 -7.11
C LEU A 632 -15.86 -25.24 -8.56
N SER A 633 -16.58 -24.32 -9.21
CA SER A 633 -16.95 -24.43 -10.62
C SER A 633 -15.73 -24.36 -11.53
N GLU A 634 -14.87 -23.35 -11.34
CA GLU A 634 -13.68 -23.13 -12.15
C GLU A 634 -12.61 -24.22 -11.97
N ASN A 635 -12.42 -24.69 -10.73
CA ASN A 635 -11.48 -25.74 -10.41
C ASN A 635 -11.98 -27.13 -10.86
N GLY A 636 -13.29 -27.29 -11.06
CA GLY A 636 -13.93 -28.57 -11.37
C GLY A 636 -14.09 -29.48 -10.15
N GLY A 637 -14.11 -28.91 -8.93
CA GLY A 637 -14.29 -29.63 -7.68
C GLY A 637 -13.54 -29.01 -6.49
N PRO A 638 -13.51 -29.72 -5.35
CA PRO A 638 -12.77 -29.30 -4.15
C PRO A 638 -11.27 -29.12 -4.41
N PRO A 639 -10.56 -28.33 -3.58
CA PRO A 639 -9.14 -28.09 -3.75
C PRO A 639 -8.30 -29.35 -3.53
N THR A 640 -7.18 -29.42 -4.24
CA THR A 640 -6.18 -30.51 -4.22
C THR A 640 -4.75 -30.03 -3.94
N VAL A 641 -4.51 -28.72 -3.99
CA VAL A 641 -3.29 -28.01 -3.57
C VAL A 641 -3.69 -26.77 -2.75
N TRP A 642 -2.81 -26.29 -1.87
CA TRP A 642 -3.10 -25.12 -1.01
C TRP A 642 -4.45 -25.23 -0.28
N GLN A 643 -4.80 -26.45 0.11
CA GLN A 643 -6.08 -26.78 0.70
C GLN A 643 -6.27 -26.08 2.04
N ASP A 644 -5.19 -25.92 2.80
CA ASP A 644 -5.14 -25.10 4.00
C ASP A 644 -5.52 -23.64 3.76
N ILE A 645 -4.97 -22.99 2.73
CA ILE A 645 -5.28 -21.60 2.38
C ILE A 645 -6.76 -21.49 1.98
N LEU A 646 -7.19 -22.34 1.06
CA LEU A 646 -8.54 -22.28 0.47
C LEU A 646 -9.62 -22.61 1.50
N TRP A 647 -9.40 -23.58 2.39
CA TRP A 647 -10.32 -23.85 3.50
C TRP A 647 -10.31 -22.73 4.53
N SER A 648 -9.17 -22.06 4.76
CA SER A 648 -9.12 -20.91 5.66
C SER A 648 -9.96 -19.74 5.15
N TYR A 649 -9.96 -19.50 3.83
CA TYR A 649 -10.86 -18.54 3.20
C TYR A 649 -12.33 -19.00 3.26
N GLN A 650 -12.62 -20.26 2.93
CA GLN A 650 -13.96 -20.83 3.05
C GLN A 650 -14.54 -20.61 4.46
N ALA A 651 -13.71 -20.75 5.48
CA ALA A 651 -14.12 -20.62 6.88
C ALA A 651 -14.59 -19.22 7.28
N MET A 652 -14.27 -18.18 6.49
CA MET A 652 -14.79 -16.83 6.73
C MET A 652 -16.32 -16.74 6.49
N ALA A 653 -16.89 -17.69 5.74
CA ALA A 653 -18.34 -17.80 5.56
C ALA A 653 -18.92 -19.12 6.11
N ASP A 654 -18.22 -20.25 5.95
CA ASP A 654 -18.67 -21.58 6.38
C ASP A 654 -17.53 -22.36 7.07
N PRO A 655 -17.24 -22.03 8.35
CA PRO A 655 -16.15 -22.65 9.10
C PRO A 655 -16.39 -24.13 9.38
N GLN A 656 -17.64 -24.57 9.51
CA GLN A 656 -17.96 -25.97 9.83
C GLN A 656 -17.64 -26.90 8.66
N SER A 657 -17.97 -26.51 7.42
CA SER A 657 -17.61 -27.28 6.23
C SER A 657 -16.10 -27.32 6.02
N ALA A 658 -15.42 -26.18 6.19
CA ALA A 658 -13.97 -26.10 6.06
C ALA A 658 -13.24 -27.01 7.08
N LEU A 659 -13.66 -26.98 8.35
CA LEU A 659 -13.12 -27.85 9.40
C LEU A 659 -13.37 -29.34 9.12
N THR A 660 -14.54 -29.68 8.58
CA THR A 660 -14.87 -31.06 8.19
C THR A 660 -13.97 -31.55 7.06
N ASN A 661 -13.70 -30.70 6.05
CA ASN A 661 -12.80 -31.01 4.95
C ASN A 661 -11.36 -31.23 5.44
N PHE A 662 -10.87 -30.35 6.32
CA PHE A 662 -9.57 -30.50 6.97
C PHE A 662 -9.45 -31.84 7.70
N ALA A 663 -10.43 -32.17 8.56
CA ALA A 663 -10.39 -33.37 9.40
C ALA A 663 -10.47 -34.70 8.62
N THR A 664 -11.00 -34.67 7.39
CA THR A 664 -11.22 -35.87 6.56
C THR A 664 -10.21 -36.02 5.42
N SER A 665 -9.29 -35.07 5.28
CA SER A 665 -8.33 -35.03 4.17
C SER A 665 -6.89 -35.29 4.64
N SER A 666 -6.06 -35.75 3.70
CA SER A 666 -4.61 -35.76 3.85
C SER A 666 -4.02 -34.89 2.74
N TYR A 667 -3.22 -33.91 3.12
CA TYR A 667 -2.67 -32.92 2.20
C TYR A 667 -1.29 -32.45 2.65
N ALA A 668 -0.57 -31.82 1.71
CA ALA A 668 0.65 -31.08 2.00
C ALA A 668 0.28 -29.60 2.17
N SER A 669 0.74 -28.99 3.26
CA SER A 669 0.54 -27.56 3.50
C SER A 669 1.23 -26.71 2.43
N GLU A 670 0.67 -25.53 2.18
CA GLU A 670 1.41 -24.45 1.53
C GLU A 670 2.72 -24.18 2.31
N ALA A 671 3.78 -23.76 1.63
CA ALA A 671 5.13 -23.71 2.21
C ALA A 671 5.27 -22.69 3.36
N GLY A 672 4.56 -21.57 3.30
CA GLY A 672 4.45 -20.58 4.36
C GLY A 672 3.46 -20.96 5.46
N ASP A 673 2.91 -22.18 5.42
CA ASP A 673 1.80 -22.59 6.26
C ASP A 673 2.04 -23.93 6.98
N SER A 674 1.14 -24.31 7.89
CA SER A 674 1.18 -25.52 8.69
C SER A 674 -0.20 -26.00 9.12
N LYS A 675 -0.34 -27.31 9.32
CA LYS A 675 -1.57 -27.92 9.84
C LYS A 675 -1.98 -27.38 11.21
N GLY A 676 -1.00 -27.04 12.07
CA GLY A 676 -1.27 -26.43 13.37
C GLY A 676 -2.00 -25.10 13.24
N ARG A 677 -1.51 -24.23 12.35
CA ARG A 677 -2.15 -22.95 12.05
C ARG A 677 -3.50 -23.15 11.37
N THR A 678 -3.62 -24.10 10.43
CA THR A 678 -4.90 -24.42 9.78
C THR A 678 -5.96 -24.88 10.76
N TYR A 679 -5.62 -25.86 11.60
CA TYR A 679 -6.54 -26.39 12.58
C TYR A 679 -7.02 -25.29 13.52
N TRP A 680 -6.09 -24.49 14.07
CA TRP A 680 -6.42 -23.40 14.98
C TRP A 680 -7.42 -22.42 14.35
N TRP A 681 -7.14 -21.96 13.13
CA TRP A 681 -8.00 -21.03 12.41
C TRP A 681 -9.41 -21.57 12.20
N LEU A 682 -9.51 -22.78 11.65
CA LEU A 682 -10.79 -23.42 11.35
C LEU A 682 -11.60 -23.74 12.61
N ALA A 683 -10.93 -24.26 13.65
CA ALA A 683 -11.57 -24.60 14.91
C ALA A 683 -12.04 -23.35 15.65
N ALA A 684 -11.24 -22.29 15.72
CA ALA A 684 -11.64 -21.01 16.33
C ALA A 684 -12.88 -20.44 15.64
N LEU A 685 -12.84 -20.27 14.31
CA LEU A 685 -13.98 -19.73 13.55
C LEU A 685 -15.24 -20.61 13.63
N SER A 686 -15.09 -21.93 13.81
CA SER A 686 -16.26 -22.82 13.99
C SER A 686 -17.03 -22.55 15.29
N GLY A 687 -16.39 -22.00 16.32
CA GLY A 687 -17.03 -21.58 17.57
C GLY A 687 -17.40 -20.09 17.58
N LEU A 688 -16.57 -19.24 17.00
CA LEU A 688 -16.77 -17.78 16.97
C LEU A 688 -17.86 -17.35 15.96
N GLY A 689 -17.95 -18.04 14.83
CA GLY A 689 -18.81 -17.68 13.71
C GLY A 689 -18.14 -16.70 12.73
N GLN A 690 -18.96 -15.87 12.07
CA GLN A 690 -18.53 -14.92 11.05
C GLN A 690 -18.09 -13.59 11.68
N ILE A 691 -17.24 -12.84 10.98
CA ILE A 691 -16.90 -11.45 11.39
C ILE A 691 -18.17 -10.59 11.36
N ASP A 692 -18.42 -9.85 12.44
CA ASP A 692 -19.42 -8.76 12.47
C ASP A 692 -18.72 -7.42 12.27
N ALA A 693 -18.53 -7.04 11.00
CA ALA A 693 -17.88 -5.79 10.62
C ALA A 693 -18.69 -4.51 10.99
N SER A 694 -19.91 -4.65 11.54
CA SER A 694 -20.72 -3.50 11.99
C SER A 694 -20.31 -2.97 13.36
N VAL A 695 -19.52 -3.73 14.11
CA VAL A 695 -19.03 -3.37 15.45
C VAL A 695 -17.51 -3.38 15.46
N GLY A 696 -16.92 -2.30 15.97
CA GLY A 696 -15.48 -2.13 16.05
C GLY A 696 -15.01 -1.80 17.46
N GLY A 697 -13.87 -2.33 17.88
CA GLY A 697 -13.20 -1.89 19.10
C GLY A 697 -12.30 -0.67 18.86
N ASP A 698 -12.16 0.17 19.88
CA ASP A 698 -11.25 1.33 19.91
C ASP A 698 -9.77 0.93 20.03
N ALA A 699 -9.49 -0.30 20.44
CA ALA A 699 -8.17 -0.90 20.31
C ALA A 699 -7.94 -1.42 18.88
N PRO A 700 -6.75 -1.16 18.28
CA PRO A 700 -6.38 -1.68 16.97
C PRO A 700 -6.59 -3.20 16.87
N LEU A 701 -6.02 -3.94 17.83
CA LEU A 701 -6.06 -5.40 17.92
C LEU A 701 -7.36 -5.88 18.57
N SER A 702 -8.47 -5.71 17.85
CA SER A 702 -9.79 -6.19 18.26
C SER A 702 -10.62 -6.69 17.08
N ALA A 703 -11.56 -7.56 17.39
CA ALA A 703 -12.48 -8.17 16.44
C ALA A 703 -13.81 -8.50 17.12
N VAL A 704 -14.89 -8.53 16.33
CA VAL A 704 -16.20 -9.01 16.78
C VAL A 704 -16.66 -10.10 15.83
N PHE A 705 -17.14 -11.20 16.39
CA PHE A 705 -17.67 -12.35 15.67
C PHE A 705 -19.14 -12.59 16.05
N THR A 706 -19.89 -13.26 15.18
CA THR A 706 -21.27 -13.67 15.44
C THR A 706 -21.58 -15.04 14.87
N ASP A 707 -22.23 -15.88 15.67
CA ASP A 707 -22.80 -17.18 15.25
C ASP A 707 -24.25 -17.03 14.73
N GLY A 708 -24.73 -15.79 14.59
CA GLY A 708 -26.11 -15.44 14.23
C GLY A 708 -27.05 -15.30 15.42
N THR A 709 -26.63 -15.69 16.62
CA THR A 709 -27.40 -15.56 17.87
C THR A 709 -26.66 -14.73 18.92
N THR A 710 -25.35 -14.91 19.04
CA THR A 710 -24.49 -14.31 20.07
C THR A 710 -23.32 -13.61 19.41
N ARG A 711 -22.99 -12.39 19.85
CA ARG A 711 -21.72 -11.77 19.51
C ARG A 711 -20.63 -12.16 20.49
N THR A 712 -19.45 -12.45 19.95
CA THR A 712 -18.23 -12.66 20.72
C THR A 712 -17.25 -11.53 20.38
N TYR A 713 -16.90 -10.76 21.40
CA TYR A 713 -15.92 -9.69 21.33
C TYR A 713 -14.56 -10.26 21.68
N VAL A 714 -13.55 -9.87 20.93
CA VAL A 714 -12.17 -10.30 21.12
C VAL A 714 -11.27 -9.08 21.09
N ALA A 715 -10.37 -9.00 22.06
CA ALA A 715 -9.33 -7.98 22.05
C ALA A 715 -8.02 -8.55 22.59
N HIS A 716 -6.92 -8.03 22.06
CA HIS A 716 -5.58 -8.38 22.47
C HIS A 716 -4.83 -7.14 22.97
N ASN A 717 -4.08 -7.30 24.05
CA ASN A 717 -3.30 -6.21 24.63
C ASN A 717 -1.80 -6.50 24.54
N MET A 718 -1.09 -5.85 23.61
CA MET A 718 0.37 -5.95 23.50
C MET A 718 1.12 -5.12 24.55
N ALA A 719 0.43 -4.28 25.33
CA ALA A 719 1.06 -3.46 26.36
C ALA A 719 1.40 -4.25 27.62
N SER A 720 2.20 -3.63 28.48
CA SER A 720 2.62 -4.19 29.78
C SER A 720 1.67 -3.90 30.94
N ASP A 721 0.63 -3.09 30.69
CA ASP A 721 -0.42 -2.75 31.63
C ASP A 721 -1.79 -3.16 31.08
N ASP A 722 -2.74 -3.47 31.97
CA ASP A 722 -4.11 -3.83 31.61
C ASP A 722 -4.82 -2.70 30.85
N ARG A 723 -5.69 -3.06 29.89
CA ARG A 723 -6.38 -2.10 29.01
C ARG A 723 -7.88 -2.37 28.95
N SER A 724 -8.67 -1.30 29.05
CA SER A 724 -10.09 -1.33 28.66
C SER A 724 -10.23 -1.12 27.15
N VAL A 725 -11.03 -1.94 26.50
CA VAL A 725 -11.36 -1.85 25.07
C VAL A 725 -12.86 -1.65 24.92
N ARG A 726 -13.25 -0.51 24.34
CA ARG A 726 -14.65 -0.15 24.12
C ARG A 726 -15.05 -0.41 22.67
N PHE A 727 -16.19 -1.05 22.50
CA PHE A 727 -16.77 -1.33 21.20
C PHE A 727 -17.84 -0.28 20.83
N THR A 728 -18.04 -0.09 19.52
CA THR A 728 -18.95 0.94 18.98
C THR A 728 -20.43 0.74 19.36
N ASP A 729 -20.82 -0.46 19.79
CA ASP A 729 -22.15 -0.75 20.32
C ASP A 729 -22.26 -0.61 21.86
N GLY A 730 -21.17 -0.23 22.52
CA GLY A 730 -21.10 0.07 23.93
C GLY A 730 -20.56 -1.06 24.81
N PHE A 731 -20.28 -2.24 24.26
CA PHE A 731 -19.63 -3.32 25.00
C PHE A 731 -18.22 -2.92 25.42
N VAL A 732 -17.73 -3.44 26.55
CA VAL A 732 -16.40 -3.16 27.08
C VAL A 732 -15.72 -4.46 27.49
N LEU A 733 -14.48 -4.65 27.07
CA LEU A 733 -13.60 -5.72 27.51
C LEU A 733 -12.44 -5.17 28.32
N CYS A 734 -12.09 -5.86 29.41
CA CYS A 734 -10.88 -5.61 30.17
C CYS A 734 -9.86 -6.66 29.79
N VAL A 735 -8.76 -6.22 29.21
CA VAL A 735 -7.77 -7.06 28.55
C VAL A 735 -6.45 -6.94 29.30
N PRO A 736 -6.06 -7.95 30.09
CA PRO A 736 -4.82 -7.92 30.84
C PRO A 736 -3.59 -7.76 29.93
N ALA A 737 -2.51 -7.25 30.51
CA ALA A 737 -1.22 -7.11 29.82
C ALA A 737 -0.78 -8.43 29.15
N GLY A 738 -0.45 -8.37 27.86
CA GLY A 738 0.01 -9.52 27.07
C GLY A 738 -1.06 -10.55 26.69
N GLU A 739 -2.31 -10.40 27.11
CA GLU A 739 -3.34 -11.42 26.96
C GLU A 739 -4.30 -11.16 25.79
N THR A 740 -4.92 -12.23 25.30
CA THR A 740 -6.12 -12.16 24.43
C THR A 740 -7.33 -12.56 25.25
N ILE A 741 -8.34 -11.69 25.32
CA ILE A 741 -9.58 -11.96 26.06
C ILE A 741 -10.77 -12.02 25.12
N THR A 742 -11.70 -12.92 25.43
CA THR A 742 -13.01 -13.02 24.80
C THR A 742 -14.11 -12.65 25.81
N GLY A 743 -15.21 -12.09 25.31
CA GLY A 743 -16.44 -11.87 26.07
C GLY A 743 -17.64 -11.92 25.14
N ASN A 744 -18.86 -12.07 25.68
CA ASN A 744 -20.05 -12.15 24.84
C ASN A 744 -21.23 -11.37 25.44
N ASP A 745 -22.24 -11.07 24.61
CA ASP A 745 -23.42 -10.29 25.03
C ASP A 745 -24.25 -10.95 26.16
N SER A 746 -24.06 -12.25 26.40
CA SER A 746 -24.78 -13.02 27.44
C SER A 746 -24.03 -13.18 28.75
N GLU A 747 -22.71 -13.02 28.74
CA GLU A 747 -21.79 -13.04 29.86
C GLU A 747 -20.78 -11.90 29.65
N PRO A 748 -21.02 -10.70 30.21
CA PRO A 748 -20.07 -9.59 30.08
C PRO A 748 -18.69 -10.05 30.57
N GLY A 749 -17.64 -9.60 29.87
CA GLY A 749 -16.26 -9.89 30.24
C GLY A 749 -15.92 -9.40 31.65
N PRO A 750 -14.73 -9.74 32.18
CA PRO A 750 -14.34 -9.30 33.52
C PRO A 750 -14.45 -7.76 33.65
N ASP A 751 -15.08 -7.29 34.73
CA ASP A 751 -15.11 -5.87 35.07
C ASP A 751 -13.66 -5.36 35.23
N CYS A 752 -13.37 -4.16 34.73
CA CYS A 752 -12.06 -3.55 34.90
C CYS A 752 -11.95 -3.18 36.38
N GLU A 753 -11.22 -3.96 37.18
CA GLU A 753 -10.82 -3.51 38.50
C GLU A 753 -9.89 -2.30 38.31
N CYS A 754 -10.44 -1.09 38.29
CA CYS A 754 -9.63 0.11 38.37
C CYS A 754 -9.05 0.14 39.80
N GLY A 755 -7.75 -0.07 39.96
CA GLY A 755 -7.10 -0.06 41.28
C GLY A 755 -7.25 1.27 42.05
N GLY A 756 -7.69 2.34 41.38
CA GLY A 756 -8.07 3.63 41.97
C GLY A 756 -9.54 3.75 42.38
N ASP A 757 -10.42 2.88 41.89
CA ASP A 757 -11.84 2.79 42.28
C ASP A 757 -11.95 1.89 43.53
N VAL A 758 -11.55 2.46 44.66
CA VAL A 758 -11.52 1.77 45.95
C VAL A 758 -12.92 1.59 46.51
N THR A 759 -13.89 2.40 46.06
CA THR A 759 -15.30 2.29 46.46
C THR A 759 -16.08 1.28 45.64
N GLY A 760 -15.58 0.89 44.46
CA GLY A 760 -16.25 0.02 43.51
C GLY A 760 -17.47 0.67 42.85
N ASP A 761 -17.45 2.00 42.68
CA ASP A 761 -18.56 2.77 42.11
C ASP A 761 -18.42 3.04 40.60
N GLY A 762 -17.34 2.57 40.00
CA GLY A 762 -17.03 2.69 38.58
C GLY A 762 -16.40 4.03 38.20
N SER A 763 -15.94 4.83 39.18
CA SER A 763 -15.23 6.10 38.93
C SER A 763 -14.07 6.29 39.91
N VAL A 764 -13.01 6.99 39.48
CA VAL A 764 -11.92 7.40 40.38
C VAL A 764 -12.10 8.86 40.77
N GLY A 765 -12.46 9.11 42.03
CA GLY A 765 -12.85 10.43 42.47
C GLY A 765 -12.49 10.78 43.90
N VAL A 766 -13.17 11.81 44.41
CA VAL A 766 -13.00 12.27 45.80
C VAL A 766 -13.48 11.19 46.77
N ASP A 767 -14.45 10.37 46.38
CA ASP A 767 -15.01 9.33 47.24
C ASP A 767 -14.01 8.17 47.46
N ASP A 768 -13.24 7.78 46.45
CA ASP A 768 -12.11 6.84 46.57
C ASP A 768 -10.97 7.39 47.42
N LEU A 769 -10.63 8.66 47.19
CA LEU A 769 -9.64 9.35 48.00
C LEU A 769 -10.06 9.39 49.48
N LEU A 770 -11.34 9.64 49.75
CA LEU A 770 -11.88 9.61 51.10
C LEU A 770 -11.92 8.19 51.68
N ALA A 771 -12.18 7.16 50.88
CA ALA A 771 -12.14 5.76 51.30
C ALA A 771 -10.73 5.34 51.74
N VAL A 772 -9.70 5.71 50.96
CA VAL A 772 -8.29 5.46 51.34
C VAL A 772 -7.88 6.23 52.59
N ILE A 773 -8.29 7.48 52.72
CA ILE A 773 -7.98 8.31 53.91
C ILE A 773 -8.74 7.83 55.15
N ALA A 774 -9.90 7.20 55.00
CA ALA A 774 -10.71 6.75 56.13
C ALA A 774 -10.06 5.60 56.93
N ASP A 775 -9.27 4.75 56.26
CA ASP A 775 -8.55 3.63 56.88
C ASP A 775 -7.10 3.97 57.26
N TRP A 776 -6.71 5.23 57.12
CA TRP A 776 -5.34 5.68 57.39
C TRP A 776 -5.04 5.79 58.88
N GLY A 777 -4.20 4.87 59.38
CA GLY A 777 -3.61 4.93 60.71
C GLY A 777 -2.30 5.73 60.76
N ASN A 778 -1.99 6.32 61.91
CA ASN A 778 -0.65 6.87 62.18
C ASN A 778 0.36 5.69 62.11
N PRO A 779 1.36 5.69 61.20
CA PRO A 779 2.26 6.82 60.94
C PRO A 779 2.22 7.44 59.53
N PHE A 780 1.18 7.20 58.73
CA PHE A 780 1.12 7.72 57.35
C PHE A 780 0.91 9.25 57.30
N THR A 781 1.55 9.89 56.33
CA THR A 781 1.66 11.34 56.14
C THR A 781 1.06 11.76 54.78
N VAL A 782 0.96 13.07 54.54
CA VAL A 782 0.54 13.61 53.23
C VAL A 782 1.46 13.16 52.10
N ASP A 783 2.74 12.92 52.36
CA ASP A 783 3.68 12.42 51.35
C ASP A 783 3.33 10.97 50.92
N ASP A 784 2.80 10.17 51.85
CA ASP A 784 2.27 8.84 51.54
C ASP A 784 0.98 8.93 50.69
N LEU A 785 0.17 10.00 50.85
CA LEU A 785 -1.00 10.24 49.99
C LEU A 785 -0.58 10.46 48.54
N LEU A 786 0.47 11.29 48.38
CA LEU A 786 0.94 11.71 47.07
C LEU A 786 1.59 10.54 46.32
N LEU A 787 2.19 9.58 47.02
CA LEU A 787 2.67 8.31 46.47
C LEU A 787 1.54 7.41 45.98
N VAL A 788 0.44 7.32 46.73
CA VAL A 788 -0.76 6.56 46.32
C VAL A 788 -1.44 7.22 45.12
N ILE A 789 -1.64 8.54 45.16
CA ILE A 789 -2.20 9.31 44.04
C ILE A 789 -1.29 9.23 42.81
N GLN A 790 0.04 9.17 42.97
CA GLN A 790 0.96 8.96 41.86
C GLN A 790 0.86 7.55 41.24
N ALA A 791 0.44 6.55 42.01
CA ALA A 791 0.22 5.20 41.53
C ALA A 791 -1.17 5.01 40.90
N TRP A 792 -2.08 5.95 41.11
CA TRP A 792 -3.36 5.99 40.42
C TRP A 792 -3.11 6.51 39.00
N GLY A 793 -3.05 5.58 38.04
CA GLY A 793 -3.13 5.91 36.63
C GLY A 793 -4.45 6.63 36.30
N THR A 794 -4.51 7.21 35.10
CA THR A 794 -5.75 7.77 34.57
C THR A 794 -6.71 6.63 34.21
N CYS A 795 -7.73 6.40 35.05
CA CYS A 795 -8.97 5.74 34.63
C CYS A 795 -9.92 6.85 34.11
N ASP A 796 -10.64 6.59 33.01
CA ASP A 796 -11.61 7.53 32.43
C ASP A 796 -12.87 7.71 33.30
#